data_AF-A0A396ANW5-F1
#
_entry.id   AF-A0A396ANW5-F1
#
_cell.length_a   1.000
_cell.length_b   1.000
_cell.length_c   1.000
_cell.angle_alpha   90.00
_cell.angle_beta   90.00
_cell.angle_gamma   90.00
#
_symmetry.space_group_name_H-M   'P 1'
#
loop_
_entity.id
_entity.type
_entity.pdbx_description
1 polymer ?
#
loop_
_entity_poly.entity_id
_entity_poly.type
_entity_poly.pdbx_seq_one_letter_code
_entity_poly.pdbx_strand_id
1 'polypeptide(L)'
;MDINLDDLYFPTEEEIKESISLTSNEESEEPYYLPTVEEAEQAEIIFSFGENKEENYESDENPYLPTKEEKEQSQTIFSFGDCLENSLIPLRKESICQEEYKESIVECPPDAICLSDCMEMLPNGIIECITPQIGSIELELKTNRNSIIILTSTKDADKYCCDEYFVVGNTYCGDNLSIEEQIKVYISKISNIKILLYCQDLPTLFSILGTCCDYFLLIEDIDILLYESSYKETVEEIMDYYMMFHSNNRCLFTSDSTIFNTTQLANEQRTIIQWNNHSQRNLQVYESVNIIGCLVKMLQKIPSHENILIVYTSVQQAKQVILNLPEKMQEECGIICLPHNKRAASDYYMTQEENTLITSKRIAFWSINHLFPKFIGKYHLITVSDSTKGSTILSLKTILQIYQMIENPMQNILSDNIIYNKTQYYTAWEKDYKILSQRAYKIIQLTDAADVLSTDDTTLGNIFGLAKTVIKEKAKGKITGRFAPFHLTRKDIDGKIQFSNMNFAVMKLRTNLIYQFYSNHGSLSEKLKEIYNTLYYHGNDMETDITEKQKEIEKEEKRLQKKYKQDDRISCLEEIEKIYDTGKLSIHLLNKRSKYGNSTQRKTYKEIALLYEYIDTKELITLMKELKSDNSIAFKNLNNAIIFWALADDHPFKEAIKQAFPIDAKFSNREIVDLLLPIIQYHLHKDWTNKPRKAISFFKSLVNTIRPRTYYITLQDHRFIGHKDRIPKNDNNLLKYFLC
;
A
#
# COMPACT_ATOMS: atom_id res chain seq x y z
N MET A 1 12.51 -31.63 16.98
CA MET A 1 11.38 -30.68 17.00
C MET A 1 11.93 -29.38 16.47
N ASP A 2 11.87 -29.26 15.17
CA ASP A 2 12.94 -28.61 14.43
C ASP A 2 12.50 -27.20 14.02
N ILE A 3 13.28 -26.23 14.46
CA ILE A 3 13.05 -24.82 14.17
C ILE A 3 13.52 -24.58 12.74
N ASN A 4 12.57 -24.33 11.84
CA ASN A 4 12.91 -24.06 10.44
C ASN A 4 13.57 -22.66 10.32
N LEU A 5 14.74 -22.62 9.65
CA LEU A 5 15.72 -21.52 9.64
C LEU A 5 15.77 -20.75 8.30
N ASP A 6 14.84 -21.02 7.37
CA ASP A 6 14.87 -20.65 5.95
C ASP A 6 14.74 -19.15 5.56
N ASP A 7 15.09 -18.20 6.43
CA ASP A 7 15.21 -16.78 6.03
C ASP A 7 16.47 -16.05 6.57
N LEU A 8 17.46 -16.78 7.11
CA LEU A 8 18.78 -16.23 7.45
C LEU A 8 19.82 -16.54 6.37
N TYR A 9 20.26 -15.50 5.66
CA TYR A 9 21.41 -15.55 4.77
C TYR A 9 22.71 -15.62 5.59
N PHE A 10 23.44 -16.71 5.45
CA PHE A 10 24.83 -16.85 5.88
C PHE A 10 25.74 -16.79 4.64
N PRO A 11 26.74 -15.89 4.58
CA PRO A 11 27.78 -15.91 3.55
C PRO A 11 28.73 -17.10 3.75
N THR A 12 29.36 -17.59 2.69
CA THR A 12 30.47 -18.55 2.78
C THR A 12 31.80 -17.84 3.06
N GLU A 13 32.81 -18.56 3.56
CA GLU A 13 34.14 -17.99 3.87
C GLU A 13 34.82 -17.29 2.66
N GLU A 14 34.47 -17.65 1.43
CA GLU A 14 34.97 -16.99 0.22
C GLU A 14 34.22 -15.68 -0.08
N GLU A 15 32.89 -15.61 0.15
CA GLU A 15 32.13 -14.34 0.09
C GLU A 15 32.61 -13.34 1.16
N ILE A 16 33.16 -13.82 2.27
CA ILE A 16 33.81 -12.99 3.29
C ILE A 16 35.14 -12.43 2.78
N LYS A 17 35.99 -13.24 2.11
CA LYS A 17 37.34 -12.82 1.67
C LYS A 17 37.35 -11.76 0.55
N GLU A 18 36.44 -11.84 -0.43
CA GLU A 18 36.38 -10.82 -1.51
C GLU A 18 35.84 -9.45 -1.06
N SER A 19 35.20 -9.36 0.11
CA SER A 19 34.66 -8.09 0.63
C SER A 19 35.66 -7.26 1.47
N ILE A 20 36.93 -7.70 1.58
CA ILE A 20 37.90 -7.20 2.58
C ILE A 20 39.02 -6.29 2.00
N SER A 21 39.04 -6.00 0.69
CA SER A 21 39.75 -4.82 0.16
C SER A 21 38.78 -3.62 0.17
N LEU A 22 38.67 -2.83 1.24
CA LEU A 22 39.78 -2.08 1.85
C LEU A 22 39.76 -2.07 3.39
N THR A 23 40.81 -2.67 3.97
CA THR A 23 41.42 -2.38 5.29
C THR A 23 40.65 -2.69 6.61
N SER A 24 40.94 -3.90 7.12
CA SER A 24 41.35 -4.27 8.50
C SER A 24 40.34 -4.31 9.68
N ASN A 25 39.80 -5.52 9.89
CA ASN A 25 39.80 -6.38 11.11
C ASN A 25 39.79 -5.75 12.52
N GLU A 26 38.75 -6.04 13.32
CA GLU A 26 38.73 -7.15 14.30
C GLU A 26 37.31 -7.35 14.90
N GLU A 27 37.08 -8.48 15.58
CA GLU A 27 35.79 -9.17 15.73
C GLU A 27 34.81 -8.59 16.78
N SER A 28 33.50 -8.74 16.52
CA SER A 28 32.42 -8.90 17.54
C SER A 28 31.08 -9.22 16.83
N GLU A 29 30.35 -10.22 17.34
CA GLU A 29 29.10 -10.73 16.77
C GLU A 29 27.84 -9.99 17.28
N GLU A 30 26.66 -10.50 16.91
CA GLU A 30 25.29 -10.12 17.36
C GLU A 30 24.61 -8.88 16.73
N PRO A 31 23.26 -8.71 16.83
CA PRO A 31 22.36 -9.34 15.87
C PRO A 31 21.43 -8.31 15.19
N TYR A 32 20.54 -8.79 14.32
CA TYR A 32 19.53 -8.00 13.61
C TYR A 32 18.65 -7.17 14.56
N TYR A 33 18.47 -5.87 14.26
CA TYR A 33 17.57 -5.00 15.01
C TYR A 33 16.15 -5.05 14.44
N LEU A 34 15.30 -5.86 15.08
CA LEU A 34 13.84 -5.72 15.00
C LEU A 34 13.40 -4.62 16.00
N PRO A 35 12.38 -3.80 15.67
CA PRO A 35 11.70 -2.99 16.68
C PRO A 35 11.17 -3.89 17.80
N THR A 36 11.56 -3.63 19.05
CA THR A 36 10.96 -4.30 20.21
C THR A 36 9.57 -3.72 20.50
N VAL A 37 8.78 -4.43 21.32
CA VAL A 37 7.44 -3.98 21.75
C VAL A 37 7.50 -2.58 22.39
N GLU A 38 8.59 -2.28 23.08
CA GLU A 38 8.89 -0.98 23.71
C GLU A 38 8.91 0.19 22.70
N GLU A 39 9.28 -0.04 21.42
CA GLU A 39 9.22 1.00 20.40
C GLU A 39 7.78 1.41 20.05
N ALA A 40 6.80 0.51 20.26
CA ALA A 40 5.38 0.80 20.09
C ALA A 40 4.84 1.53 21.34
N GLU A 41 5.22 1.10 22.54
CA GLU A 41 4.84 1.72 23.81
C GLU A 41 5.31 3.19 23.91
N GLN A 42 6.53 3.51 23.43
CA GLN A 42 7.01 4.90 23.35
C GLN A 42 6.16 5.81 22.44
N ALA A 43 5.32 5.25 21.57
CA ALA A 43 4.37 6.03 20.78
C ALA A 43 3.00 6.24 21.47
N GLU A 44 2.68 5.48 22.52
CA GLU A 44 1.50 5.73 23.39
C GLU A 44 1.77 6.89 24.35
N ILE A 45 2.97 7.00 24.92
CA ILE A 45 3.35 8.00 25.95
C ILE A 45 3.07 9.45 25.50
N ILE A 46 3.27 9.78 24.23
CA ILE A 46 3.03 11.14 23.69
C ILE A 46 1.52 11.50 23.67
N PHE A 47 0.63 10.51 23.67
CA PHE A 47 -0.81 10.70 23.50
C PHE A 47 -1.65 10.25 24.70
N SER A 48 -1.03 9.84 25.81
CA SER A 48 -1.69 9.44 27.07
C SER A 48 -1.77 10.61 28.06
N PHE A 49 -2.76 11.48 27.88
CA PHE A 49 -3.24 12.40 28.92
C PHE A 49 -4.73 12.13 29.18
N GLY A 50 -5.09 11.75 30.42
CA GLY A 50 -6.39 11.21 30.84
C GLY A 50 -6.45 9.68 30.63
N GLU A 51 -6.57 8.81 31.63
CA GLU A 51 -7.22 8.91 32.95
C GLU A 51 -6.53 8.02 34.00
N ASN A 52 -6.69 8.39 35.29
CA ASN A 52 -6.64 7.56 36.51
C ASN A 52 -5.52 6.52 36.66
N LYS A 53 -4.47 6.89 37.41
CA LYS A 53 -3.72 5.94 38.26
C LYS A 53 -4.11 6.20 39.71
N GLU A 54 -4.58 5.16 40.40
CA GLU A 54 -4.74 5.20 41.85
C GLU A 54 -3.38 5.36 42.53
N GLU A 55 -3.35 6.17 43.58
CA GLU A 55 -2.14 6.55 44.31
C GLU A 55 -1.67 5.40 45.21
N ASN A 56 -0.36 5.21 45.30
CA ASN A 56 0.28 4.69 46.50
C ASN A 56 1.49 5.57 46.81
N TYR A 57 1.39 6.34 47.88
CA TYR A 57 2.45 7.17 48.42
C TYR A 57 3.40 6.33 49.28
N GLU A 58 4.71 6.56 49.13
CA GLU A 58 5.66 6.54 50.25
C GLU A 58 6.69 7.68 50.02
N SER A 59 7.14 8.29 51.11
CA SER A 59 7.97 9.52 51.15
C SER A 59 9.49 9.17 51.08
N ASP A 60 10.49 10.06 50.95
CA ASP A 60 10.66 11.53 51.09
C ASP A 60 11.64 12.05 49.99
N GLU A 61 12.01 13.32 49.80
CA GLU A 61 11.88 14.55 50.61
C GLU A 61 11.69 15.80 49.68
N ASN A 62 11.36 16.95 50.28
CA ASN A 62 11.71 18.32 49.85
C ASN A 62 11.31 18.82 48.44
N PRO A 63 10.09 19.35 48.27
CA PRO A 63 9.70 20.11 47.07
C PRO A 63 10.17 21.58 47.14
N TYR A 64 10.76 22.08 46.05
CA TYR A 64 11.07 23.51 45.88
C TYR A 64 9.77 24.33 45.77
N LEU A 65 9.58 25.32 46.66
CA LEU A 65 8.43 26.22 46.64
C LEU A 65 8.80 27.54 45.95
N PRO A 66 8.18 27.89 44.81
CA PRO A 66 8.48 29.14 44.10
C PRO A 66 8.02 30.37 44.90
N THR A 67 8.80 31.44 44.75
CA THR A 67 8.65 32.72 45.42
C THR A 67 7.48 33.55 44.88
N LYS A 68 7.13 34.65 45.56
CA LYS A 68 6.01 35.50 45.14
C LYS A 68 6.21 36.16 43.77
N GLU A 69 7.43 36.53 43.40
CA GLU A 69 7.73 37.13 42.09
C GLU A 69 7.55 36.12 40.94
N GLU A 70 7.90 34.84 41.16
CA GLU A 70 7.68 33.76 40.19
C GLU A 70 6.18 33.47 39.98
N LYS A 71 5.34 33.69 41.01
CA LYS A 71 3.88 33.64 40.90
C LYS A 71 3.27 34.83 40.14
N GLU A 72 3.89 36.00 40.17
CA GLU A 72 3.40 37.17 39.43
C GLU A 72 3.84 37.12 37.95
N GLN A 73 5.03 36.62 37.64
CA GLN A 73 5.48 36.45 36.24
C GLN A 73 4.75 35.30 35.51
N SER A 74 4.39 34.22 36.21
CA SER A 74 3.64 33.12 35.60
C SER A 74 2.18 33.46 35.27
N GLN A 75 1.61 34.53 35.84
CA GLN A 75 0.26 35.00 35.53
C GLN A 75 0.14 35.79 34.22
N THR A 76 1.25 36.21 33.60
CA THR A 76 1.22 37.11 32.41
C THR A 76 1.48 36.43 31.06
N ILE A 77 1.86 35.14 31.02
CA ILE A 77 2.17 34.45 29.74
C ILE A 77 0.98 33.65 29.18
N PHE A 78 0.04 33.20 30.03
CA PHE A 78 -1.16 32.46 29.60
C PHE A 78 -2.44 32.87 30.36
N SER A 79 -2.68 34.16 30.57
CA SER A 79 -3.99 34.65 31.02
C SER A 79 -5.01 34.61 29.88
N PHE A 80 -5.55 33.43 29.57
CA PHE A 80 -6.82 33.32 28.84
C PHE A 80 -7.94 33.86 29.74
N GLY A 81 -8.18 35.17 29.67
CA GLY A 81 -9.29 35.80 30.39
C GLY A 81 -10.64 35.40 29.78
N ASP A 82 -11.57 35.00 30.66
CA ASP A 82 -13.03 34.80 30.55
C ASP A 82 -13.74 35.08 29.21
N CYS A 83 -13.29 34.46 28.12
CA CYS A 83 -13.85 34.60 26.77
C CYS A 83 -13.93 33.24 26.04
N LEU A 84 -14.23 32.16 26.78
CA LEU A 84 -14.35 30.81 26.20
C LEU A 84 -15.37 29.87 26.89
N GLU A 85 -16.32 30.40 27.67
CA GLU A 85 -17.45 29.58 28.19
C GLU A 85 -18.59 29.36 27.17
N ASN A 86 -18.55 30.02 25.99
CA ASN A 86 -19.61 29.91 24.96
C ASN A 86 -19.10 29.47 23.56
N SER A 87 -17.85 29.01 23.44
CA SER A 87 -17.28 28.52 22.17
C SER A 87 -16.53 27.19 22.31
N LEU A 88 -16.83 26.42 23.35
CA LEU A 88 -16.79 24.96 23.28
C LEU A 88 -17.80 24.52 22.21
N ILE A 89 -17.38 24.52 20.94
CA ILE A 89 -17.96 23.62 19.93
C ILE A 89 -17.99 22.26 20.62
N PRO A 90 -19.17 21.61 20.76
CA PRO A 90 -19.26 20.44 21.60
C PRO A 90 -18.19 19.44 21.19
N LEU A 91 -17.52 18.83 22.18
CA LEU A 91 -17.00 17.50 21.93
C LEU A 91 -18.15 16.73 21.28
N ARG A 92 -17.98 16.28 20.04
CA ARG A 92 -18.64 15.06 19.60
C ARG A 92 -18.10 13.93 20.47
N LYS A 93 -18.60 13.88 21.70
CA LYS A 93 -19.44 12.75 22.11
C LYS A 93 -20.50 12.59 21.03
N GLU A 94 -20.09 12.06 19.88
CA GLU A 94 -20.73 10.84 19.42
C GLU A 94 -20.58 9.89 20.61
N SER A 95 -21.59 9.95 21.47
CA SER A 95 -21.96 8.79 22.24
C SER A 95 -21.89 7.62 21.29
N ILE A 96 -21.27 6.53 21.73
CA ILE A 96 -21.54 5.22 21.12
C ILE A 96 -22.95 4.81 21.60
N CYS A 97 -23.92 5.65 21.26
CA CYS A 97 -25.26 5.23 20.95
C CYS A 97 -25.06 4.28 19.77
N GLN A 98 -25.23 2.99 20.06
CA GLN A 98 -25.62 2.05 19.04
C GLN A 98 -27.03 2.47 18.60
N GLU A 99 -27.13 3.53 17.79
CA GLU A 99 -28.27 3.66 16.89
C GLU A 99 -28.20 2.41 16.02
N GLU A 100 -29.21 1.54 16.15
CA GLU A 100 -29.25 0.26 15.47
C GLU A 100 -29.04 0.49 13.98
N TYR A 101 -28.00 -0.13 13.41
CA TYR A 101 -27.70 -0.01 11.99
C TYR A 101 -28.96 -0.37 11.20
N LYS A 102 -29.46 0.56 10.38
CA LYS A 102 -30.54 0.27 9.44
C LYS A 102 -29.98 -0.51 8.25
N GLU A 103 -29.59 -1.74 8.53
CA GLU A 103 -29.30 -2.77 7.55
C GLU A 103 -30.62 -3.19 6.92
N SER A 104 -30.72 -2.99 5.60
CA SER A 104 -31.82 -3.52 4.80
C SER A 104 -31.31 -4.75 4.03
N ILE A 105 -31.97 -5.89 4.22
CA ILE A 105 -31.67 -7.11 3.46
C ILE A 105 -32.56 -7.12 2.22
N VAL A 106 -31.96 -7.33 1.05
CA VAL A 106 -32.66 -7.59 -0.21
C VAL A 106 -32.36 -9.02 -0.62
N GLU A 107 -33.37 -9.89 -0.53
CA GLU A 107 -33.31 -11.26 -1.01
C GLU A 107 -33.64 -11.29 -2.51
N CYS A 108 -32.67 -11.66 -3.35
CA CYS A 108 -32.89 -11.81 -4.79
C CYS A 108 -33.61 -13.15 -5.07
N PRO A 109 -34.59 -13.18 -5.99
CA PRO A 109 -35.20 -14.43 -6.44
C PRO A 109 -34.16 -15.46 -6.94
N PRO A 110 -34.38 -16.78 -6.75
CA PRO A 110 -33.43 -17.81 -7.20
C PRO A 110 -33.23 -17.87 -8.73
N ASP A 111 -34.14 -17.29 -9.49
CA ASP A 111 -34.13 -17.18 -10.96
C ASP A 111 -33.63 -15.82 -11.47
N ALA A 112 -33.35 -14.86 -10.59
CA ALA A 112 -32.82 -13.54 -10.97
C ALA A 112 -31.47 -13.67 -11.69
N ILE A 113 -31.34 -13.10 -12.88
CA ILE A 113 -30.12 -13.11 -13.68
C ILE A 113 -29.34 -11.81 -13.46
N CYS A 114 -30.05 -10.71 -13.18
CA CYS A 114 -29.50 -9.39 -12.94
C CYS A 114 -30.29 -8.61 -11.87
N LEU A 115 -29.70 -7.55 -11.31
CA LEU A 115 -30.36 -6.73 -10.29
C LEU A 115 -31.65 -6.05 -10.80
N SER A 116 -31.80 -5.80 -12.11
CA SER A 116 -33.06 -5.29 -12.65
C SER A 116 -34.25 -6.28 -12.58
N ASP A 117 -33.99 -7.55 -12.28
CA ASP A 117 -35.03 -8.54 -11.96
C ASP A 117 -35.51 -8.41 -10.50
N CYS A 118 -34.74 -7.71 -9.66
CA CYS A 118 -34.95 -7.61 -8.21
C CYS A 118 -35.38 -6.20 -7.76
N MET A 119 -34.93 -5.15 -8.46
CA MET A 119 -35.14 -3.74 -8.09
C MET A 119 -35.12 -2.81 -9.32
N GLU A 120 -35.92 -1.75 -9.28
CA GLU A 120 -36.01 -0.76 -10.37
C GLU A 120 -34.86 0.26 -10.37
N MET A 121 -34.20 0.46 -9.23
CA MET A 121 -33.14 1.46 -9.03
C MET A 121 -32.23 1.05 -7.88
N LEU A 122 -30.94 1.41 -7.96
CA LEU A 122 -29.99 1.13 -6.89
C LEU A 122 -30.30 1.94 -5.61
N PRO A 123 -30.22 1.31 -4.42
CA PRO A 123 -30.33 1.99 -3.13
C PRO A 123 -29.11 2.89 -2.86
N ASN A 124 -29.25 3.75 -1.86
CA ASN A 124 -28.21 4.71 -1.46
C ASN A 124 -27.32 4.13 -0.35
N GLY A 125 -26.11 4.68 -0.19
CA GLY A 125 -25.15 4.29 0.84
C GLY A 125 -24.25 3.11 0.45
N ILE A 126 -23.97 2.21 1.38
CA ILE A 126 -23.10 1.06 1.17
C ILE A 126 -23.94 -0.15 0.76
N ILE A 127 -23.61 -0.76 -0.38
CA ILE A 127 -24.24 -1.98 -0.86
C ILE A 127 -23.25 -3.13 -0.67
N GLU A 128 -23.61 -4.10 0.17
CA GLU A 128 -22.84 -5.32 0.37
C GLU A 128 -23.33 -6.41 -0.59
N CYS A 129 -22.43 -6.89 -1.45
CA CYS A 129 -22.68 -8.12 -2.21
C CYS A 129 -21.36 -8.84 -2.51
N ILE A 130 -21.28 -10.10 -2.08
CA ILE A 130 -20.14 -10.99 -2.38
C ILE A 130 -20.21 -11.45 -3.85
N THR A 131 -21.40 -11.54 -4.44
CA THR A 131 -21.58 -12.01 -5.82
C THR A 131 -21.17 -10.94 -6.84
N PRO A 132 -20.22 -11.25 -7.74
CA PRO A 132 -19.81 -10.37 -8.82
C PRO A 132 -20.76 -10.41 -10.03
N GLN A 133 -20.64 -9.39 -10.90
CA GLN A 133 -21.33 -9.28 -12.20
C GLN A 133 -22.87 -9.36 -12.16
N ILE A 134 -23.48 -8.95 -11.05
CA ILE A 134 -24.95 -8.92 -10.84
C ILE A 134 -25.72 -7.86 -11.66
N GLY A 135 -25.08 -7.17 -12.61
CA GLY A 135 -25.73 -6.19 -13.49
C GLY A 135 -26.02 -4.82 -12.85
N SER A 136 -25.20 -4.37 -11.90
CA SER A 136 -25.37 -3.09 -11.19
C SER A 136 -25.22 -1.86 -12.10
N ILE A 137 -24.26 -1.87 -13.03
CA ILE A 137 -24.10 -0.80 -14.03
C ILE A 137 -25.31 -0.79 -14.96
N GLU A 138 -25.71 -1.94 -15.51
CA GLU A 138 -26.83 -2.05 -16.45
C GLU A 138 -28.18 -1.67 -15.85
N LEU A 139 -28.36 -1.86 -14.54
CA LEU A 139 -29.46 -1.30 -13.80
C LEU A 139 -29.38 0.23 -13.79
N GLU A 140 -28.27 0.81 -13.34
CA GLU A 140 -28.12 2.27 -13.20
C GLU A 140 -28.13 3.03 -14.55
N LEU A 141 -27.70 2.40 -15.66
CA LEU A 141 -27.82 3.00 -16.98
C LEU A 141 -29.28 3.16 -17.42
N LYS A 142 -30.19 2.27 -16.99
CA LYS A 142 -31.62 2.30 -17.32
C LYS A 142 -32.45 3.24 -16.42
N THR A 143 -31.90 3.76 -15.32
CA THR A 143 -32.65 4.60 -14.37
C THR A 143 -32.95 6.00 -14.94
N ASN A 144 -34.13 6.54 -14.60
CA ASN A 144 -34.54 7.90 -14.96
C ASN A 144 -33.94 8.98 -14.04
N ARG A 145 -32.61 8.95 -13.86
CA ARG A 145 -31.84 9.98 -13.13
C ARG A 145 -30.49 10.22 -13.82
N ASN A 146 -29.89 11.38 -13.58
CA ASN A 146 -28.51 11.64 -14.00
C ASN A 146 -27.56 10.82 -13.13
N SER A 147 -26.57 10.16 -13.74
CA SER A 147 -25.69 9.23 -13.02
C SER A 147 -24.23 9.37 -13.46
N ILE A 148 -23.32 9.33 -12.48
CA ILE A 148 -21.87 9.27 -12.66
C ILE A 148 -21.42 7.91 -12.13
N ILE A 149 -20.83 7.09 -13.01
CA ILE A 149 -20.43 5.71 -12.70
C ILE A 149 -18.90 5.62 -12.73
N ILE A 150 -18.31 5.36 -11.57
CA ILE A 150 -16.87 5.12 -11.42
C ILE A 150 -16.62 3.64 -11.75
N LEU A 151 -16.04 3.41 -12.93
CA LEU A 151 -15.58 2.11 -13.39
C LEU A 151 -14.29 1.70 -12.68
N THR A 152 -14.22 0.42 -12.33
CA THR A 152 -13.08 -0.17 -11.60
C THR A 152 -12.22 -1.08 -12.48
N SER A 153 -12.76 -1.52 -13.61
CA SER A 153 -12.12 -2.39 -14.61
C SER A 153 -12.03 -1.67 -15.97
N THR A 154 -10.85 -1.68 -16.59
CA THR A 154 -10.63 -1.02 -17.88
C THR A 154 -11.29 -1.71 -19.08
N LYS A 155 -11.76 -2.95 -18.91
CA LYS A 155 -12.29 -3.78 -20.00
C LYS A 155 -13.76 -3.51 -20.34
N ASP A 156 -14.48 -2.85 -19.44
CA ASP A 156 -15.93 -2.71 -19.55
C ASP A 156 -16.33 -1.41 -20.27
N ALA A 157 -15.40 -0.47 -20.49
CA ALA A 157 -15.63 0.76 -21.25
C ALA A 157 -16.21 0.51 -22.65
N ASP A 158 -15.61 -0.38 -23.44
CA ASP A 158 -16.01 -0.63 -24.84
C ASP A 158 -17.43 -1.21 -24.95
N LYS A 159 -17.89 -1.92 -23.91
CA LYS A 159 -19.26 -2.47 -23.81
C LYS A 159 -20.33 -1.37 -23.66
N TYR A 160 -19.96 -0.22 -23.11
CA TYR A 160 -20.87 0.90 -22.84
C TYR A 160 -20.69 2.08 -23.82
N CYS A 161 -19.83 1.94 -24.82
CA CYS A 161 -19.63 2.95 -25.87
C CYS A 161 -20.81 2.98 -26.84
N CYS A 162 -21.74 3.91 -26.63
CA CYS A 162 -22.85 4.20 -27.54
C CYS A 162 -23.21 5.70 -27.52
N ASP A 163 -24.18 6.12 -28.31
CA ASP A 163 -24.64 7.52 -28.35
C ASP A 163 -25.43 7.94 -27.10
N GLU A 164 -25.95 6.99 -26.31
CA GLU A 164 -26.76 7.23 -25.10
C GLU A 164 -25.90 7.51 -23.86
N TYR A 165 -24.68 6.97 -23.80
CA TYR A 165 -23.81 7.01 -22.61
C TYR A 165 -22.42 7.58 -22.95
N PHE A 166 -21.89 8.45 -22.08
CA PHE A 166 -20.57 9.04 -22.29
C PHE A 166 -19.49 8.33 -21.47
N VAL A 167 -18.65 7.56 -22.15
CA VAL A 167 -17.48 6.90 -21.56
C VAL A 167 -16.27 7.81 -21.76
N VAL A 168 -15.74 8.38 -20.68
CA VAL A 168 -14.62 9.35 -20.75
C VAL A 168 -13.37 8.66 -21.33
N GLY A 169 -12.92 9.16 -22.49
CA GLY A 169 -11.77 8.63 -23.22
C GLY A 169 -12.10 7.64 -24.35
N ASN A 170 -13.33 7.11 -24.40
CA ASN A 170 -13.75 6.14 -25.41
C ASN A 170 -14.94 6.63 -26.28
N THR A 171 -15.85 7.44 -25.75
CA THR A 171 -16.93 8.08 -26.53
C THR A 171 -16.42 9.35 -27.20
N TYR A 172 -16.65 9.50 -28.52
CA TYR A 172 -16.23 10.66 -29.32
C TYR A 172 -17.42 11.49 -29.82
N CYS A 173 -17.57 12.72 -29.34
CA CYS A 173 -18.68 13.61 -29.71
C CYS A 173 -18.34 14.64 -30.82
N GLY A 174 -17.61 14.21 -31.84
CA GLY A 174 -17.22 15.02 -33.00
C GLY A 174 -15.71 15.16 -33.20
N ASP A 175 -15.29 15.53 -34.41
CA ASP A 175 -13.87 15.58 -34.79
C ASP A 175 -13.10 16.71 -34.07
N ASN A 176 -11.91 16.39 -33.55
CA ASN A 176 -10.94 17.33 -32.96
C ASN A 176 -11.41 18.18 -31.76
N LEU A 177 -12.54 17.86 -31.13
CA LEU A 177 -12.99 18.54 -29.89
C LEU A 177 -12.21 18.08 -28.66
N SER A 178 -12.00 18.97 -27.70
CA SER A 178 -11.47 18.62 -26.38
C SER A 178 -12.46 17.77 -25.56
N ILE A 179 -11.97 17.01 -24.57
CA ILE A 179 -12.83 16.18 -23.69
C ILE A 179 -13.91 17.03 -23.01
N GLU A 180 -13.58 18.27 -22.61
CA GLU A 180 -14.51 19.22 -22.03
C GLU A 180 -15.65 19.61 -22.99
N GLU A 181 -15.31 19.94 -24.23
CA GLU A 181 -16.31 20.30 -25.25
C GLU A 181 -17.19 19.09 -25.60
N GLN A 182 -16.60 17.89 -25.69
CA GLN A 182 -17.34 16.66 -25.96
C GLN A 182 -18.35 16.32 -24.86
N ILE A 183 -17.97 16.46 -23.58
CA ILE A 183 -18.89 16.26 -22.44
C ILE A 183 -20.02 17.30 -22.48
N LYS A 184 -19.72 18.57 -22.74
CA LYS A 184 -20.74 19.63 -22.87
C LYS A 184 -21.71 19.37 -24.03
N VAL A 185 -21.20 18.91 -25.18
CA VAL A 185 -22.01 18.50 -26.33
C VAL A 185 -22.90 17.31 -26.00
N TYR A 186 -22.39 16.28 -25.33
CA TYR A 186 -23.19 15.15 -24.86
C TYR A 186 -24.33 15.58 -23.90
N ILE A 187 -24.00 16.36 -22.87
CA ILE A 187 -24.97 16.88 -21.88
C ILE A 187 -26.10 17.69 -22.55
N SER A 188 -25.78 18.43 -23.62
CA SER A 188 -26.80 19.21 -24.36
C SER A 188 -27.78 18.37 -25.19
N LYS A 189 -27.49 17.10 -25.45
CA LYS A 189 -28.28 16.20 -26.32
C LYS A 189 -29.17 15.23 -25.56
N ILE A 190 -28.80 14.86 -24.34
CA ILE A 190 -29.40 13.75 -23.57
C ILE A 190 -30.15 14.28 -22.34
N SER A 191 -31.34 13.76 -22.08
CA SER A 191 -32.16 14.15 -20.92
C SER A 191 -31.76 13.46 -19.61
N ASN A 192 -31.36 12.19 -19.67
CA ASN A 192 -30.88 11.41 -18.53
C ASN A 192 -29.38 11.17 -18.70
N ILE A 193 -28.57 12.07 -18.14
CA ILE A 193 -27.12 12.13 -18.40
C ILE A 193 -26.44 10.94 -17.70
N LYS A 194 -25.71 10.11 -18.46
CA LYS A 194 -24.92 8.97 -17.91
C LYS A 194 -23.46 9.13 -18.30
N ILE A 195 -22.60 9.35 -17.31
CA ILE A 195 -21.16 9.51 -17.51
C ILE A 195 -20.41 8.37 -16.81
N LEU A 196 -19.62 7.62 -17.57
CA LEU A 196 -18.79 6.53 -17.07
C LEU A 196 -17.33 6.94 -17.16
N LEU A 197 -16.55 6.76 -16.09
CA LEU A 197 -15.15 7.17 -16.05
C LEU A 197 -14.32 6.35 -15.06
N TYR A 198 -12.99 6.46 -15.18
CA TYR A 198 -12.06 5.92 -14.19
C TYR A 198 -11.73 6.97 -13.12
N CYS A 199 -11.26 6.47 -11.96
CA CYS A 199 -10.96 7.31 -10.79
C CYS A 199 -9.98 8.46 -11.08
N GLN A 200 -9.04 8.26 -12.01
CA GLN A 200 -8.05 9.26 -12.41
C GLN A 200 -8.66 10.47 -13.15
N ASP A 201 -9.85 10.31 -13.74
CA ASP A 201 -10.50 11.29 -14.60
C ASP A 201 -11.56 12.12 -13.82
N LEU A 202 -11.85 11.75 -12.56
CA LEU A 202 -12.75 12.47 -11.65
C LEU A 202 -12.40 13.97 -11.53
N PRO A 203 -11.14 14.38 -11.27
CA PRO A 203 -10.82 15.81 -11.12
C PRO A 203 -11.16 16.63 -12.37
N THR A 204 -10.97 16.03 -13.56
CA THR A 204 -11.30 16.63 -14.85
C THR A 204 -12.80 16.74 -15.06
N LEU A 205 -13.59 15.72 -14.67
CA LEU A 205 -15.04 15.79 -14.77
C LEU A 205 -15.62 16.86 -13.83
N PHE A 206 -15.11 16.94 -12.60
CA PHE A 206 -15.59 17.90 -11.59
C PHE A 206 -15.30 19.35 -11.98
N SER A 207 -14.15 19.64 -12.60
CA SER A 207 -13.86 21.00 -13.11
C SER A 207 -14.78 21.43 -14.25
N ILE A 208 -15.38 20.47 -14.98
CA ILE A 208 -16.34 20.72 -16.06
C ILE A 208 -17.77 20.89 -15.53
N LEU A 209 -18.21 20.03 -14.60
CA LEU A 209 -19.58 20.03 -14.07
C LEU A 209 -19.82 21.10 -13.00
N GLY A 210 -18.80 21.48 -12.23
CA GLY A 210 -18.93 22.39 -11.09
C GLY A 210 -19.64 21.73 -9.90
N THR A 211 -20.96 21.73 -9.88
CA THR A 211 -21.78 21.18 -8.78
C THR A 211 -22.44 19.86 -9.17
N CYS A 212 -22.05 18.76 -8.52
CA CYS A 212 -22.55 17.42 -8.82
C CYS A 212 -23.82 17.01 -8.02
N CYS A 213 -24.51 17.96 -7.37
CA CYS A 213 -25.63 17.67 -6.46
C CYS A 213 -26.81 16.92 -7.13
N ASP A 214 -27.04 17.19 -8.41
CA ASP A 214 -28.15 16.62 -9.21
C ASP A 214 -27.82 15.25 -9.84
N TYR A 215 -26.64 14.71 -9.59
CA TYR A 215 -26.17 13.43 -10.13
C TYR A 215 -26.14 12.36 -9.05
N PHE A 216 -26.47 11.12 -9.43
CA PHE A 216 -26.25 9.93 -8.61
C PHE A 216 -24.85 9.36 -8.84
N LEU A 217 -24.04 9.22 -7.78
CA LEU A 217 -22.73 8.56 -7.87
C LEU A 217 -22.84 7.06 -7.62
N LEU A 218 -22.31 6.24 -8.53
CA LEU A 218 -22.10 4.80 -8.33
C LEU A 218 -20.60 4.48 -8.33
N ILE A 219 -20.08 3.88 -7.26
CA ILE A 219 -18.79 3.16 -7.26
C ILE A 219 -19.07 1.67 -7.41
N GLU A 220 -18.65 1.09 -8.55
CA GLU A 220 -18.96 -0.28 -8.97
C GLU A 220 -18.39 -1.38 -8.06
N ASP A 221 -17.14 -1.25 -7.62
CA ASP A 221 -16.46 -2.24 -6.77
C ASP A 221 -15.30 -1.61 -5.99
N ILE A 222 -15.58 -1.10 -4.78
CA ILE A 222 -14.53 -0.46 -3.97
C ILE A 222 -13.41 -1.44 -3.61
N ASP A 223 -13.69 -2.74 -3.56
CA ASP A 223 -12.70 -3.76 -3.16
C ASP A 223 -11.56 -3.83 -4.16
N ILE A 224 -11.86 -3.76 -5.47
CA ILE A 224 -10.84 -3.71 -6.53
C ILE A 224 -9.90 -2.51 -6.32
N LEU A 225 -10.48 -1.34 -6.04
CA LEU A 225 -9.73 -0.12 -5.76
C LEU A 225 -8.89 -0.26 -4.47
N LEU A 226 -9.44 -0.87 -3.42
CA LEU A 226 -8.75 -1.17 -2.17
C LEU A 226 -7.55 -2.12 -2.39
N TYR A 227 -7.70 -3.19 -3.17
CA TYR A 227 -6.60 -4.10 -3.51
C TYR A 227 -5.51 -3.40 -4.35
N GLU A 228 -5.90 -2.58 -5.33
CA GLU A 228 -4.96 -1.76 -6.12
C GLU A 228 -4.28 -0.64 -5.32
N SER A 229 -4.90 -0.19 -4.22
CA SER A 229 -4.44 0.93 -3.38
C SER A 229 -3.28 0.55 -2.46
N SER A 230 -2.20 0.06 -3.07
CA SER A 230 -0.87 0.01 -2.45
C SER A 230 -0.31 1.44 -2.25
N TYR A 231 -0.99 2.22 -1.41
CA TYR A 231 -0.70 3.60 -1.01
C TYR A 231 -0.66 4.60 -2.18
N LYS A 232 -1.65 4.51 -3.09
CA LYS A 232 -1.92 5.53 -4.13
C LYS A 232 -2.81 6.63 -3.53
N GLU A 233 -2.33 7.88 -3.52
CA GLU A 233 -3.11 9.05 -3.07
C GLU A 233 -4.44 9.19 -3.83
N THR A 234 -4.46 8.83 -5.12
CA THR A 234 -5.65 8.89 -5.99
C THR A 234 -6.82 8.00 -5.58
N VAL A 235 -6.61 6.96 -4.76
CA VAL A 235 -7.73 6.12 -4.26
C VAL A 235 -8.38 6.75 -3.03
N GLU A 236 -7.59 7.46 -2.23
CA GLU A 236 -8.08 8.20 -1.07
C GLU A 236 -8.88 9.45 -1.49
N GLU A 237 -8.50 10.12 -2.59
CA GLU A 237 -9.23 11.27 -3.18
C GLU A 237 -10.67 10.91 -3.57
N ILE A 238 -10.95 9.65 -3.95
CA ILE A 238 -12.31 9.16 -4.28
C ILE A 238 -13.27 9.39 -3.12
N MET A 239 -12.79 9.30 -1.88
CA MET A 239 -13.62 9.54 -0.70
C MET A 239 -14.02 11.00 -0.54
N ASP A 240 -13.20 11.95 -0.98
CA ASP A 240 -13.57 13.36 -0.95
C ASP A 240 -14.70 13.61 -1.96
N TYR A 241 -14.55 13.11 -3.19
CA TYR A 241 -15.60 13.19 -4.22
C TYR A 241 -16.90 12.47 -3.80
N TYR A 242 -16.82 11.27 -3.22
CA TYR A 242 -17.99 10.56 -2.70
C TYR A 242 -18.72 11.41 -1.63
N MET A 243 -17.97 12.06 -0.74
CA MET A 243 -18.54 12.92 0.30
C MET A 243 -19.18 14.21 -0.22
N MET A 244 -18.82 14.68 -1.42
CA MET A 244 -19.46 15.84 -2.07
C MET A 244 -20.90 15.58 -2.57
N PHE A 245 -21.26 14.33 -2.87
CA PHE A 245 -22.63 13.97 -3.23
C PHE A 245 -23.53 13.90 -1.99
N HIS A 246 -24.81 14.22 -2.11
CA HIS A 246 -25.77 13.98 -1.02
C HIS A 246 -25.81 12.48 -0.70
N SER A 247 -25.99 12.11 0.57
CA SER A 247 -26.20 10.72 1.01
C SER A 247 -27.36 9.97 0.32
N ASN A 248 -28.28 10.69 -0.33
CA ASN A 248 -29.40 10.13 -1.08
C ASN A 248 -29.11 9.98 -2.58
N ASN A 249 -27.95 10.49 -3.03
CA ASN A 249 -27.50 10.55 -4.41
C ASN A 249 -26.13 9.87 -4.59
N ARG A 250 -25.81 8.87 -3.75
CA ARG A 250 -24.55 8.12 -3.84
C ARG A 250 -24.71 6.68 -3.36
N CYS A 251 -24.01 5.75 -4.00
CA CYS A 251 -23.76 4.42 -3.46
C CYS A 251 -22.36 3.88 -3.81
N LEU A 252 -21.90 2.93 -3.03
CA LEU A 252 -20.70 2.14 -3.32
C LEU A 252 -20.95 0.66 -3.05
N PHE A 253 -20.37 -0.22 -3.86
CA PHE A 253 -20.42 -1.67 -3.67
C PHE A 253 -19.14 -2.20 -3.01
N THR A 254 -19.29 -3.16 -2.09
CA THR A 254 -18.21 -3.92 -1.43
C THR A 254 -18.66 -5.36 -1.14
N SER A 255 -17.72 -6.28 -0.93
CA SER A 255 -18.01 -7.62 -0.40
C SER A 255 -18.14 -7.69 1.12
N ASP A 256 -17.74 -6.64 1.85
CA ASP A 256 -17.77 -6.59 3.31
C ASP A 256 -17.99 -5.14 3.78
N SER A 257 -19.23 -4.77 4.11
CA SER A 257 -19.58 -3.43 4.58
C SER A 257 -18.99 -3.10 5.96
N THR A 258 -18.57 -4.10 6.73
CA THR A 258 -18.03 -3.89 8.08
C THR A 258 -16.69 -3.17 8.09
N ILE A 259 -15.99 -3.12 6.95
CA ILE A 259 -14.73 -2.39 6.78
C ILE A 259 -14.90 -0.87 7.00
N PHE A 260 -16.13 -0.36 6.87
CA PHE A 260 -16.46 1.05 7.01
C PHE A 260 -17.00 1.45 8.40
N ASN A 261 -17.24 0.49 9.30
CA ASN A 261 -17.88 0.70 10.62
C ASN A 261 -17.12 1.65 11.58
N THR A 262 -15.87 1.99 11.30
CA THR A 262 -15.03 2.90 12.12
C THR A 262 -14.54 4.14 11.36
N THR A 263 -15.10 4.37 10.15
CA THR A 263 -14.70 5.44 9.22
C THR A 263 -15.78 6.54 9.18
N GLN A 264 -15.56 7.60 8.38
CA GLN A 264 -16.60 8.61 8.12
C GLN A 264 -17.88 8.02 7.46
N LEU A 265 -17.78 6.83 6.89
CA LEU A 265 -18.90 6.08 6.31
C LEU A 265 -19.68 5.22 7.34
N ALA A 266 -19.33 5.25 8.63
CA ALA A 266 -19.97 4.42 9.65
C ALA A 266 -21.50 4.61 9.71
N ASN A 267 -21.97 5.84 9.46
CA ASN A 267 -23.38 6.24 9.50
C ASN A 267 -24.11 6.13 8.15
N GLU A 268 -23.47 5.59 7.10
CA GLU A 268 -24.16 5.32 5.83
C GLU A 268 -25.23 4.23 5.99
N GLN A 269 -26.30 4.34 5.20
CA GLN A 269 -27.27 3.26 5.06
C GLN A 269 -26.56 2.02 4.48
N ARG A 270 -26.93 0.83 4.96
CA ARG A 270 -26.38 -0.45 4.48
C ARG A 270 -27.48 -1.28 3.84
N THR A 271 -27.22 -1.78 2.64
CA THR A 271 -28.08 -2.72 1.94
C THR A 271 -27.31 -3.99 1.64
N ILE A 272 -27.71 -5.11 2.23
CA ILE A 272 -27.09 -6.42 2.03
C ILE A 272 -27.90 -7.15 0.96
N ILE A 273 -27.27 -7.44 -0.18
CA ILE A 273 -27.90 -8.16 -1.29
C ILE A 273 -27.58 -9.65 -1.16
N GLN A 274 -28.58 -10.42 -0.74
CA GLN A 274 -28.52 -11.87 -0.69
C GLN A 274 -28.87 -12.44 -2.05
N TRP A 275 -27.82 -12.77 -2.81
CA TRP A 275 -27.95 -13.31 -4.16
C TRP A 275 -28.13 -14.83 -4.12
N ASN A 276 -29.28 -15.33 -4.57
CA ASN A 276 -29.61 -16.77 -4.48
C ASN A 276 -29.36 -17.56 -5.79
N ASN A 277 -29.19 -16.89 -6.94
CA ASN A 277 -28.93 -17.56 -8.20
C ASN A 277 -27.44 -17.89 -8.37
N HIS A 278 -27.02 -19.03 -7.82
CA HIS A 278 -25.67 -19.57 -7.99
C HIS A 278 -25.67 -20.77 -8.95
N SER A 279 -24.80 -20.72 -9.97
CA SER A 279 -24.61 -21.84 -10.89
C SER A 279 -24.11 -23.09 -10.15
N GLN A 280 -24.63 -24.26 -10.52
CA GLN A 280 -24.18 -25.53 -9.96
C GLN A 280 -22.69 -25.77 -10.26
N ARG A 281 -21.90 -25.97 -9.21
CA ARG A 281 -20.44 -26.11 -9.27
C ARG A 281 -20.01 -27.33 -8.46
N ASN A 282 -19.41 -28.31 -9.11
CA ASN A 282 -18.86 -29.52 -8.48
C ASN A 282 -17.43 -29.23 -8.03
N LEU A 283 -17.27 -28.73 -6.81
CA LEU A 283 -16.03 -28.11 -6.35
C LEU A 283 -15.20 -29.04 -5.46
N GLN A 284 -13.93 -29.22 -5.80
CA GLN A 284 -12.93 -29.92 -4.97
C GLN A 284 -12.07 -28.88 -4.25
N VAL A 285 -11.95 -28.95 -2.92
CA VAL A 285 -11.20 -27.97 -2.13
C VAL A 285 -10.11 -28.67 -1.33
N TYR A 286 -8.85 -28.39 -1.68
CA TYR A 286 -7.65 -28.96 -1.08
C TYR A 286 -6.99 -27.96 -0.13
N GLU A 287 -6.82 -28.35 1.13
CA GLU A 287 -5.95 -27.63 2.07
C GLU A 287 -4.58 -28.31 2.10
N SER A 288 -3.51 -27.56 1.86
CA SER A 288 -2.13 -28.05 1.87
C SER A 288 -1.15 -26.98 2.32
N VAL A 289 -0.11 -27.34 3.08
CA VAL A 289 0.95 -26.41 3.49
C VAL A 289 1.91 -26.17 2.34
N ASN A 290 2.35 -27.23 1.64
CA ASN A 290 3.19 -27.13 0.44
C ASN A 290 2.35 -27.01 -0.85
N ILE A 291 1.85 -25.79 -1.11
CA ILE A 291 1.09 -25.46 -2.34
C ILE A 291 1.82 -25.90 -3.63
N ILE A 292 3.14 -25.74 -3.72
CA ILE A 292 3.93 -26.08 -4.91
C ILE A 292 3.93 -27.60 -5.14
N GLY A 293 4.26 -28.38 -4.12
CA GLY A 293 4.28 -29.84 -4.22
C GLY A 293 2.88 -30.44 -4.42
N CYS A 294 1.84 -29.89 -3.79
CA CYS A 294 0.44 -30.24 -4.03
C CYS A 294 0.04 -30.01 -5.49
N LEU A 295 0.39 -28.86 -6.07
CA LEU A 295 0.17 -28.57 -7.50
C LEU A 295 0.90 -29.56 -8.40
N VAL A 296 2.19 -29.81 -8.18
CA VAL A 296 2.98 -30.78 -8.96
C VAL A 296 2.34 -32.18 -8.93
N LYS A 297 1.94 -32.65 -7.74
CA LYS A 297 1.25 -33.94 -7.53
C LYS A 297 -0.13 -34.00 -8.20
N MET A 298 -0.84 -32.87 -8.30
CA MET A 298 -2.13 -32.77 -8.98
C MET A 298 -1.98 -32.78 -10.51
N LEU A 299 -1.05 -31.98 -11.05
CA LEU A 299 -0.81 -31.87 -12.49
C LEU A 299 -0.33 -33.19 -13.11
N GLN A 300 0.43 -34.00 -12.36
CA GLN A 300 0.85 -35.34 -12.78
C GLN A 300 -0.30 -36.37 -12.83
N LYS A 301 -1.43 -36.12 -12.16
CA LYS A 301 -2.61 -37.01 -12.19
C LYS A 301 -3.56 -36.71 -13.36
N ILE A 302 -3.50 -35.50 -13.91
CA ILE A 302 -4.38 -35.08 -15.01
C ILE A 302 -3.87 -35.67 -16.34
N PRO A 303 -4.73 -36.29 -17.17
CA PRO A 303 -4.35 -36.85 -18.45
C PRO A 303 -3.58 -35.89 -19.36
N SER A 304 -2.57 -36.41 -20.06
CA SER A 304 -1.62 -35.63 -20.88
C SER A 304 -2.21 -34.98 -22.14
N HIS A 305 -3.48 -35.25 -22.46
CA HIS A 305 -4.18 -34.70 -23.62
C HIS A 305 -5.26 -33.67 -23.25
N GLU A 306 -5.50 -33.44 -21.95
CA GLU A 306 -6.48 -32.48 -21.46
C GLU A 306 -5.78 -31.17 -21.06
N ASN A 307 -6.41 -30.03 -21.35
CA ASN A 307 -5.88 -28.71 -21.02
C ASN A 307 -6.11 -28.38 -19.54
N ILE A 308 -5.24 -27.54 -18.98
CA ILE A 308 -5.27 -27.14 -17.57
C ILE A 308 -5.11 -25.63 -17.48
N LEU A 309 -6.06 -24.96 -16.83
CA LEU A 309 -6.00 -23.55 -16.49
C LEU A 309 -5.74 -23.41 -14.99
N ILE A 310 -4.58 -22.87 -14.64
CA ILE A 310 -4.13 -22.69 -13.25
C ILE A 310 -4.14 -21.21 -12.94
N VAL A 311 -5.06 -20.78 -12.08
CA VAL A 311 -5.13 -19.40 -11.63
C VAL A 311 -4.23 -19.22 -10.42
N TYR A 312 -3.07 -18.58 -10.63
CA TYR A 312 -2.10 -18.31 -9.58
C TYR A 312 -1.51 -16.91 -9.77
N THR A 313 -1.90 -15.96 -8.92
CA THR A 313 -1.62 -14.53 -9.12
C THR A 313 -0.12 -14.20 -9.17
N SER A 314 0.75 -15.01 -8.55
CA SER A 314 2.21 -14.80 -8.55
C SER A 314 2.92 -15.53 -9.70
N VAL A 315 3.43 -14.78 -10.66
CA VAL A 315 4.33 -15.26 -11.74
C VAL A 315 5.54 -16.03 -11.19
N GLN A 316 6.11 -15.58 -10.06
CA GLN A 316 7.21 -16.28 -9.39
C GLN A 316 6.79 -17.68 -8.96
N GLN A 317 5.67 -17.79 -8.23
CA GLN A 317 5.23 -19.08 -7.71
C GLN A 317 4.84 -20.02 -8.86
N ALA A 318 4.14 -19.51 -9.88
CA ALA A 318 3.82 -20.26 -11.09
C ALA A 318 5.09 -20.84 -11.75
N LYS A 319 6.15 -20.03 -11.94
CA LYS A 319 7.43 -20.52 -12.47
C LYS A 319 8.09 -21.56 -11.56
N GLN A 320 8.02 -21.40 -10.24
CA GLN A 320 8.55 -22.39 -9.30
C GLN A 320 7.79 -23.73 -9.35
N VAL A 321 6.47 -23.73 -9.59
CA VAL A 321 5.72 -24.96 -9.89
C VAL A 321 6.22 -25.60 -11.18
N ILE A 322 6.38 -24.83 -12.27
CA ILE A 322 6.86 -25.35 -13.56
C ILE A 322 8.24 -26.02 -13.41
N LEU A 323 9.20 -25.36 -12.77
CA LEU A 323 10.57 -25.90 -12.59
C LEU A 323 10.61 -27.18 -11.73
N ASN A 324 9.60 -27.42 -10.89
CA ASN A 324 9.46 -28.65 -10.12
C ASN A 324 8.80 -29.81 -10.91
N LEU A 325 8.08 -29.53 -12.01
CA LEU A 325 7.52 -30.55 -12.91
C LEU A 325 8.61 -31.35 -13.65
N PRO A 326 8.29 -32.56 -14.17
CA PRO A 326 9.15 -33.28 -15.11
C PRO A 326 9.40 -32.47 -16.38
N GLU A 327 10.62 -32.52 -16.94
CA GLU A 327 11.06 -31.69 -18.08
C GLU A 327 10.07 -31.65 -19.25
N LYS A 328 9.51 -32.81 -19.65
CA LYS A 328 8.51 -32.91 -20.72
C LYS A 328 7.26 -32.05 -20.48
N MET A 329 6.82 -31.93 -19.23
CA MET A 329 5.67 -31.09 -18.86
C MET A 329 6.04 -29.61 -18.79
N GLN A 330 7.31 -29.25 -18.64
CA GLN A 330 7.75 -27.85 -18.62
C GLN A 330 7.56 -27.22 -20.01
N GLU A 331 7.85 -27.96 -21.09
CA GLU A 331 7.60 -27.52 -22.47
C GLU A 331 6.11 -27.31 -22.77
N GLU A 332 5.22 -28.05 -22.10
CA GLU A 332 3.76 -27.91 -22.18
C GLU A 332 3.20 -26.70 -21.40
N CYS A 333 4.02 -26.06 -20.57
CA CYS A 333 3.63 -24.95 -19.71
C CYS A 333 3.76 -23.57 -20.39
N GLY A 334 2.95 -22.62 -19.91
CA GLY A 334 3.14 -21.19 -20.15
C GLY A 334 2.49 -20.34 -19.07
N ILE A 335 2.92 -19.08 -18.97
CA ILE A 335 2.48 -18.09 -17.97
C ILE A 335 1.94 -16.86 -18.69
N ILE A 336 0.66 -16.60 -18.49
CA ILE A 336 -0.07 -15.42 -18.94
C ILE A 336 0.09 -14.33 -17.88
N CYS A 337 0.81 -13.25 -18.22
CA CYS A 337 1.03 -12.12 -17.31
C CYS A 337 1.23 -10.81 -18.07
N LEU A 338 1.16 -9.67 -17.37
CA LEU A 338 1.42 -8.35 -17.97
C LEU A 338 2.84 -8.25 -18.57
N PRO A 339 3.05 -7.44 -19.64
CA PRO A 339 4.34 -7.37 -20.33
C PRO A 339 5.55 -7.02 -19.46
N HIS A 340 5.35 -6.23 -18.39
CA HIS A 340 6.42 -5.89 -17.44
C HIS A 340 6.90 -7.08 -16.59
N ASN A 341 6.11 -8.17 -16.51
CA ASN A 341 6.48 -9.41 -15.83
C ASN A 341 7.09 -10.46 -16.78
N LYS A 342 7.23 -10.16 -18.09
CA LYS A 342 7.87 -11.06 -19.08
C LYS A 342 9.22 -11.58 -18.62
N ARG A 343 10.06 -10.72 -18.03
CA ARG A 343 11.38 -11.09 -17.51
C ARG A 343 11.32 -12.08 -16.33
N ALA A 344 10.28 -12.02 -15.51
CA ALA A 344 10.06 -12.97 -14.42
C ALA A 344 9.54 -14.32 -14.95
N ALA A 345 8.66 -14.31 -15.96
CA ALA A 345 8.14 -15.52 -16.61
C ALA A 345 9.19 -16.27 -17.46
N SER A 346 10.24 -15.56 -17.95
CA SER A 346 11.27 -16.13 -18.84
C SER A 346 10.64 -16.75 -20.09
N ASP A 347 11.10 -17.94 -20.48
CA ASP A 347 10.73 -18.67 -21.69
C ASP A 347 9.28 -19.21 -21.66
N TYR A 348 8.66 -19.19 -20.47
CA TYR A 348 7.25 -19.53 -20.27
C TYR A 348 6.30 -18.36 -20.58
N TYR A 349 6.79 -17.15 -20.86
CA TYR A 349 5.93 -15.99 -21.11
C TYR A 349 4.99 -16.19 -22.32
N MET A 350 3.69 -16.05 -22.08
CA MET A 350 2.65 -16.02 -23.11
C MET A 350 2.07 -14.60 -23.27
N THR A 351 1.90 -14.16 -24.52
CA THR A 351 1.11 -12.97 -24.85
C THR A 351 -0.38 -13.27 -24.76
N GLN A 352 -1.16 -12.27 -24.32
CA GLN A 352 -2.62 -12.30 -24.45
C GLN A 352 -2.98 -11.73 -25.83
N GLU A 353 -3.66 -12.52 -26.65
CA GLU A 353 -4.28 -12.05 -27.90
C GLU A 353 -5.76 -11.67 -27.64
N GLU A 354 -6.25 -10.66 -28.37
CA GLU A 354 -7.64 -10.21 -28.57
C GLU A 354 -8.74 -10.64 -27.57
N ASN A 355 -8.73 -10.11 -26.33
CA ASN A 355 -9.79 -10.21 -25.29
C ASN A 355 -10.32 -11.60 -24.89
N THR A 356 -9.91 -12.64 -25.61
CA THR A 356 -10.46 -13.98 -25.64
C THR A 356 -9.27 -14.91 -25.79
N LEU A 357 -8.89 -15.62 -24.73
CA LEU A 357 -7.66 -16.38 -24.72
C LEU A 357 -7.89 -17.83 -25.17
N ILE A 358 -7.29 -18.17 -26.30
CA ILE A 358 -7.03 -19.55 -26.71
C ILE A 358 -5.63 -19.91 -26.22
N THR A 359 -5.51 -20.89 -25.32
CA THR A 359 -4.22 -21.29 -24.77
C THR A 359 -3.45 -22.18 -25.75
N SER A 360 -2.38 -21.65 -26.36
CA SER A 360 -1.47 -22.42 -27.22
C SER A 360 -0.60 -23.43 -26.46
N LYS A 361 -0.61 -23.37 -25.13
CA LYS A 361 0.02 -24.30 -24.19
C LYS A 361 -1.04 -25.13 -23.48
N ARG A 362 -0.75 -26.42 -23.22
CA ARG A 362 -1.68 -27.32 -22.52
C ARG A 362 -1.86 -26.93 -21.06
N ILE A 363 -0.79 -26.48 -20.40
CA ILE A 363 -0.80 -26.04 -19.00
C ILE A 363 -0.60 -24.52 -18.97
N ALA A 364 -1.67 -23.77 -18.73
CA ALA A 364 -1.66 -22.32 -18.72
C ALA A 364 -1.77 -21.79 -17.28
N PHE A 365 -0.72 -21.12 -16.79
CA PHE A 365 -0.75 -20.37 -15.54
C PHE A 365 -1.23 -18.94 -15.82
N TRP A 366 -2.29 -18.50 -15.15
CA TRP A 366 -2.85 -17.16 -15.27
C TRP A 366 -2.56 -16.33 -14.01
N SER A 367 -1.74 -15.29 -14.18
CA SER A 367 -1.49 -14.28 -13.15
C SER A 367 -2.54 -13.17 -13.26
N ILE A 368 -3.59 -13.24 -12.44
CA ILE A 368 -4.62 -12.19 -12.36
C ILE A 368 -3.95 -10.85 -12.00
N ASN A 369 -4.18 -9.84 -12.83
CA ASN A 369 -3.83 -8.44 -12.58
C ASN A 369 -4.93 -7.53 -13.16
N HIS A 370 -6.19 -7.73 -12.73
CA HIS A 370 -7.41 -7.10 -13.29
C HIS A 370 -7.61 -7.31 -14.82
N LEU A 371 -6.76 -8.16 -15.43
CA LEU A 371 -6.95 -8.72 -16.76
C LEU A 371 -7.89 -9.92 -16.67
N PHE A 372 -9.12 -9.73 -17.12
CA PHE A 372 -10.14 -10.76 -17.21
C PHE A 372 -10.36 -11.15 -18.68
N PRO A 373 -9.57 -12.09 -19.26
CA PRO A 373 -9.85 -12.62 -20.60
C PRO A 373 -10.97 -13.67 -20.53
N LYS A 374 -11.79 -13.77 -21.58
CA LYS A 374 -12.68 -14.91 -21.74
C LYS A 374 -11.88 -16.14 -22.18
N PHE A 375 -11.95 -17.24 -21.46
CA PHE A 375 -11.25 -18.47 -21.82
C PHE A 375 -12.18 -19.38 -22.64
N ILE A 376 -11.75 -19.75 -23.85
CA ILE A 376 -12.50 -20.65 -24.75
C ILE A 376 -11.87 -22.04 -24.75
N GLY A 377 -12.72 -23.08 -24.70
CA GLY A 377 -12.33 -24.48 -24.80
C GLY A 377 -12.57 -25.26 -23.50
N LYS A 378 -12.19 -26.54 -23.49
CA LYS A 378 -12.35 -27.42 -22.32
C LYS A 378 -11.05 -27.56 -21.54
N TYR A 379 -11.10 -27.44 -20.22
CA TYR A 379 -9.94 -27.54 -19.34
C TYR A 379 -10.30 -27.92 -17.90
N HIS A 380 -9.32 -28.43 -17.17
CA HIS A 380 -9.35 -28.50 -15.71
C HIS A 380 -9.02 -27.12 -15.13
N LEU A 381 -9.88 -26.61 -14.25
CA LEU A 381 -9.65 -25.38 -13.51
C LEU A 381 -8.97 -25.70 -12.17
N ILE A 382 -7.87 -25.01 -11.89
CA ILE A 382 -7.18 -25.06 -10.59
C ILE A 382 -6.99 -23.62 -10.11
N THR A 383 -7.69 -23.22 -9.06
CA THR A 383 -7.58 -21.89 -8.44
C THR A 383 -6.70 -21.96 -7.20
N VAL A 384 -5.64 -21.16 -7.14
CA VAL A 384 -4.64 -21.20 -6.08
C VAL A 384 -4.71 -19.94 -5.23
N SER A 385 -4.96 -20.10 -3.94
CA SER A 385 -4.93 -19.02 -2.95
C SER A 385 -3.82 -19.28 -1.93
N ASP A 386 -2.67 -18.63 -2.12
CA ASP A 386 -1.48 -18.80 -1.27
C ASP A 386 -1.37 -17.65 -0.24
N SER A 387 -1.44 -17.98 1.04
CA SER A 387 -1.34 -17.08 2.19
C SER A 387 0.08 -16.79 2.68
N THR A 388 1.13 -17.32 2.02
CA THR A 388 2.52 -16.93 2.33
C THR A 388 2.80 -15.47 1.98
N LYS A 389 2.11 -14.91 0.96
CA LYS A 389 2.23 -13.53 0.49
C LYS A 389 0.85 -12.87 0.44
N GLY A 390 0.76 -11.61 0.89
CA GLY A 390 -0.52 -10.90 0.98
C GLY A 390 -1.22 -10.62 -0.36
N SER A 391 -0.53 -10.75 -1.49
CA SER A 391 -1.06 -10.55 -2.86
C SER A 391 -1.48 -11.85 -3.55
N THR A 392 -1.35 -12.99 -2.88
CA THR A 392 -1.74 -14.31 -3.40
C THR A 392 -2.91 -14.94 -2.66
N ILE A 393 -3.42 -14.27 -1.62
CA ILE A 393 -4.70 -14.61 -0.96
C ILE A 393 -5.83 -14.09 -1.85
N LEU A 394 -6.78 -14.95 -2.19
CA LEU A 394 -7.96 -14.59 -2.96
C LEU A 394 -9.13 -14.27 -2.03
N SER A 395 -9.97 -13.30 -2.39
CA SER A 395 -11.27 -13.14 -1.74
C SER A 395 -12.28 -14.15 -2.27
N LEU A 396 -13.35 -14.41 -1.51
CA LEU A 396 -14.46 -15.22 -1.99
C LEU A 396 -15.06 -14.64 -3.28
N LYS A 397 -15.27 -13.32 -3.34
CA LYS A 397 -15.70 -12.59 -4.55
C LYS A 397 -14.76 -12.85 -5.74
N THR A 398 -13.44 -12.86 -5.53
CA THR A 398 -12.46 -13.20 -6.58
C THR A 398 -12.58 -14.66 -7.05
N ILE A 399 -12.82 -15.61 -6.14
CA ILE A 399 -13.07 -17.02 -6.47
C ILE A 399 -14.35 -17.21 -7.29
N LEU A 400 -15.39 -16.41 -7.03
CA LEU A 400 -16.61 -16.38 -7.85
C LEU A 400 -16.37 -15.72 -9.22
N GLN A 401 -15.64 -14.59 -9.26
CA GLN A 401 -15.27 -13.87 -10.48
C GLN A 401 -14.53 -14.78 -11.47
N ILE A 402 -13.53 -15.53 -11.01
CA ILE A 402 -12.76 -16.48 -11.82
C ILE A 402 -13.68 -17.49 -12.54
N TYR A 403 -14.69 -18.01 -11.84
CA TYR A 403 -15.62 -18.99 -12.40
C TYR A 403 -16.55 -18.38 -13.46
N GLN A 404 -17.03 -17.15 -13.24
CA GLN A 404 -17.89 -16.43 -14.20
C GLN A 404 -17.18 -16.00 -15.49
N MET A 405 -15.85 -15.81 -15.45
CA MET A 405 -15.04 -15.40 -16.63
C MET A 405 -14.86 -16.53 -17.66
N ILE A 406 -15.23 -17.74 -17.30
CA ILE A 406 -15.20 -18.92 -18.15
C ILE A 406 -16.49 -18.94 -18.97
N GLU A 407 -16.37 -18.98 -20.29
CA GLU A 407 -17.54 -19.14 -21.15
C GLU A 407 -18.16 -20.54 -20.94
N ASN A 408 -19.49 -20.61 -20.78
CA ASN A 408 -20.25 -21.86 -20.58
C ASN A 408 -19.60 -22.83 -19.57
N PRO A 409 -19.41 -22.42 -18.29
CA PRO A 409 -18.52 -23.11 -17.35
C PRO A 409 -18.95 -24.56 -17.07
N MET A 410 -20.25 -24.85 -17.06
CA MET A 410 -20.77 -26.22 -16.89
C MET A 410 -20.41 -27.18 -18.04
N GLN A 411 -20.04 -26.68 -19.23
CA GLN A 411 -19.64 -27.49 -20.38
C GLN A 411 -18.12 -27.50 -20.61
N ASN A 412 -17.43 -26.45 -20.16
CA ASN A 412 -16.03 -26.19 -20.42
C ASN A 412 -15.09 -26.56 -19.27
N ILE A 413 -15.58 -26.63 -18.03
CA ILE A 413 -14.77 -27.06 -16.88
C ILE A 413 -14.87 -28.59 -16.71
N LEU A 414 -13.75 -29.29 -16.91
CA LEU A 414 -13.64 -30.75 -16.79
C LEU A 414 -13.54 -31.21 -15.32
N SER A 415 -12.79 -30.47 -14.51
CA SER A 415 -12.84 -30.53 -13.04
C SER A 415 -12.48 -29.16 -12.46
N ASP A 416 -13.01 -28.86 -11.27
CA ASP A 416 -12.87 -27.57 -10.61
C ASP A 416 -12.24 -27.77 -9.22
N ASN A 417 -11.05 -27.20 -9.03
CA ASN A 417 -10.20 -27.45 -7.87
C ASN A 417 -9.76 -26.12 -7.27
N ILE A 418 -9.88 -25.97 -5.95
CA ILE A 418 -9.25 -24.88 -5.19
C ILE A 418 -8.14 -25.49 -4.34
N ILE A 419 -6.97 -24.85 -4.32
CA ILE A 419 -5.86 -25.19 -3.43
C ILE A 419 -5.55 -23.98 -2.57
N TYR A 420 -5.53 -24.16 -1.24
CA TYR A 420 -5.20 -23.09 -0.30
C TYR A 420 -4.40 -23.58 0.92
N ASN A 421 -3.77 -22.63 1.60
CA ASN A 421 -3.09 -22.80 2.89
C ASN A 421 -3.65 -21.80 3.92
N LYS A 422 -3.39 -22.09 5.20
CA LYS A 422 -3.78 -21.24 6.33
C LYS A 422 -2.71 -20.23 6.69
N THR A 423 -3.11 -19.14 7.35
CA THR A 423 -2.18 -18.13 7.90
C THR A 423 -2.57 -17.70 9.32
N GLN A 424 -1.67 -16.99 9.98
CA GLN A 424 -1.83 -16.63 11.39
C GLN A 424 -2.86 -15.49 11.56
N TYR A 425 -3.89 -15.77 12.35
CA TYR A 425 -4.81 -14.78 12.91
C TYR A 425 -4.23 -14.17 14.21
N TYR A 426 -4.49 -12.88 14.46
CA TYR A 426 -4.12 -12.20 15.69
C TYR A 426 -5.34 -11.49 16.30
N THR A 427 -5.72 -11.89 17.51
CA THR A 427 -6.83 -11.28 18.28
C THR A 427 -6.63 -9.80 18.61
N ALA A 428 -5.39 -9.31 18.55
CA ALA A 428 -5.04 -7.91 18.81
C ALA A 428 -5.56 -6.93 17.74
N TRP A 429 -5.91 -7.39 16.54
CA TRP A 429 -6.24 -6.51 15.40
C TRP A 429 -7.33 -5.47 15.71
N GLU A 430 -8.43 -5.83 16.36
CA GLU A 430 -9.49 -4.86 16.72
C GLU A 430 -9.00 -3.79 17.71
N LYS A 431 -8.11 -4.18 18.64
CA LYS A 431 -7.47 -3.24 19.57
C LYS A 431 -6.53 -2.30 18.83
N ASP A 432 -5.70 -2.85 17.93
CA ASP A 432 -4.79 -2.08 17.07
C ASP A 432 -5.56 -1.04 16.24
N TYR A 433 -6.65 -1.45 15.57
CA TYR A 433 -7.51 -0.53 14.81
C TYR A 433 -8.04 0.62 15.67
N LYS A 434 -8.60 0.32 16.84
CA LYS A 434 -9.16 1.34 17.75
C LYS A 434 -8.10 2.35 18.19
N ILE A 435 -6.91 1.88 18.58
CA ILE A 435 -5.78 2.74 18.99
C ILE A 435 -5.30 3.61 17.82
N LEU A 436 -5.12 3.02 16.64
CA LEU A 436 -4.65 3.74 15.46
C LEU A 436 -5.67 4.78 14.97
N SER A 437 -6.97 4.48 15.03
CA SER A 437 -8.03 5.44 14.69
C SER A 437 -8.06 6.61 15.68
N GLN A 438 -8.01 6.34 16.99
CA GLN A 438 -7.95 7.38 18.02
C GLN A 438 -6.71 8.28 17.85
N ARG A 439 -5.56 7.70 17.50
CA ARG A 439 -4.34 8.44 17.19
C ARG A 439 -4.49 9.31 15.94
N ALA A 440 -5.17 8.84 14.90
CA ALA A 440 -5.47 9.64 13.72
C ALA A 440 -6.32 10.89 14.07
N TYR A 441 -7.39 10.71 14.85
CA TYR A 441 -8.23 11.84 15.30
C TYR A 441 -7.46 12.85 16.17
N LYS A 442 -6.61 12.40 17.10
CA LYS A 442 -5.74 13.29 17.90
C LYS A 442 -4.78 14.10 17.02
N ILE A 443 -4.24 13.49 15.96
CA ILE A 443 -3.35 14.16 14.99
C ILE A 443 -4.10 15.22 14.18
N ILE A 444 -5.33 14.93 13.74
CA ILE A 444 -6.17 15.89 13.01
C ILE A 444 -6.53 17.07 13.91
N GLN A 445 -7.02 16.82 15.13
CA GLN A 445 -7.35 17.88 16.11
C GLN A 445 -6.16 18.80 16.40
N LEU A 446 -4.97 18.23 16.60
CA LEU A 446 -3.74 19.00 16.83
C LEU A 446 -3.33 19.82 15.59
N THR A 447 -3.57 19.30 14.39
CA THR A 447 -3.29 20.02 13.14
C THR A 447 -4.24 21.18 12.95
N ASP A 448 -5.55 20.96 13.13
CA ASP A 448 -6.59 21.98 12.99
C ASP A 448 -6.42 23.11 14.01
N ALA A 449 -6.14 22.76 15.28
CA ALA A 449 -5.82 23.76 16.31
C ALA A 449 -4.58 24.58 15.95
N ALA A 450 -3.54 23.93 15.42
CA ALA A 450 -2.34 24.61 14.95
C ALA A 450 -2.59 25.53 13.74
N ASP A 451 -3.48 25.16 12.81
CA ASP A 451 -3.89 26.04 11.70
C ASP A 451 -4.64 27.29 12.20
N VAL A 452 -5.62 27.12 13.11
CA VAL A 452 -6.35 28.25 13.71
C VAL A 452 -5.39 29.19 14.45
N LEU A 453 -4.48 28.66 15.27
CA LEU A 453 -3.49 29.46 16.02
C LEU A 453 -2.39 30.08 15.14
N SER A 454 -2.17 29.59 13.91
CA SER A 454 -1.22 30.16 12.95
C SER A 454 -1.83 31.26 12.07
N THR A 455 -3.15 31.49 12.16
CA THR A 455 -3.83 32.48 11.32
C THR A 455 -3.30 33.88 11.67
N ASP A 456 -2.83 34.60 10.65
CA ASP A 456 -2.21 35.93 10.72
C ASP A 456 -0.90 36.05 11.55
N ASP A 457 -0.34 34.94 12.07
CA ASP A 457 0.96 34.92 12.79
C ASP A 457 2.01 34.03 12.07
N THR A 458 2.99 34.69 11.44
CA THR A 458 4.09 34.03 10.73
C THR A 458 5.09 33.31 11.64
N THR A 459 5.19 33.71 12.91
CA THR A 459 6.08 33.08 13.90
C THR A 459 5.48 31.76 14.37
N LEU A 460 4.20 31.78 14.76
CA LEU A 460 3.45 30.57 15.10
C LEU A 460 3.35 29.63 13.90
N GLY A 461 3.07 30.15 12.69
CA GLY A 461 3.05 29.38 11.45
C GLY A 461 4.35 28.61 11.18
N ASN A 462 5.52 29.22 11.47
CA ASN A 462 6.82 28.54 11.34
C ASN A 462 7.01 27.43 12.39
N ILE A 463 6.67 27.70 13.66
CA ILE A 463 6.77 26.72 14.76
C ILE A 463 5.84 25.52 14.50
N PHE A 464 4.59 25.78 14.15
CA PHE A 464 3.61 24.75 13.84
C PHE A 464 3.92 24.02 12.53
N GLY A 465 4.54 24.67 11.54
CA GLY A 465 5.04 24.01 10.32
C GLY A 465 6.10 22.94 10.61
N LEU A 466 7.00 23.21 11.55
CA LEU A 466 7.94 22.23 12.09
C LEU A 466 7.21 21.09 12.82
N ALA A 467 6.33 21.42 13.77
CA ALA A 467 5.55 20.43 14.52
C ALA A 467 4.74 19.50 13.60
N LYS A 468 4.02 20.05 12.61
CA LYS A 468 3.26 19.28 11.60
C LYS A 468 4.14 18.32 10.81
N THR A 469 5.42 18.63 10.59
CA THR A 469 6.33 17.74 9.86
C THR A 469 6.76 16.55 10.73
N VAL A 470 7.06 16.80 12.01
CA VAL A 470 7.29 15.74 13.02
C VAL A 470 6.05 14.85 13.17
N ILE A 471 4.87 15.48 13.28
CA ILE A 471 3.57 14.80 13.40
C ILE A 471 3.29 13.94 12.15
N LYS A 472 3.50 14.47 10.93
CA LYS A 472 3.28 13.72 9.67
C LYS A 472 4.11 12.43 9.60
N GLU A 473 5.34 12.45 10.12
CA GLU A 473 6.17 11.25 10.16
C GLU A 473 5.69 10.26 11.24
N LYS A 474 5.23 10.78 12.38
CA LYS A 474 4.56 10.00 13.45
C LYS A 474 3.13 9.58 13.09
N ALA A 475 2.53 10.09 12.00
CA ALA A 475 1.19 9.74 11.51
C ALA A 475 1.17 8.43 10.71
N LYS A 476 2.00 7.45 11.10
CA LYS A 476 2.00 6.09 10.58
C LYS A 476 1.66 5.09 11.68
N GLY A 477 0.81 4.13 11.34
CA GLY A 477 0.46 3.00 12.19
C GLY A 477 0.96 1.69 11.60
N LYS A 478 1.06 0.66 12.44
CA LYS A 478 1.28 -0.72 12.02
C LYS A 478 0.36 -1.61 12.86
N ILE A 479 -0.31 -2.55 12.22
CA ILE A 479 -1.12 -3.59 12.85
C ILE A 479 -0.27 -4.83 13.09
N THR A 480 -0.58 -5.59 14.14
CA THR A 480 0.11 -6.83 14.53
C THR A 480 0.21 -7.83 13.36
N GLY A 481 1.35 -8.49 13.23
CA GLY A 481 1.62 -9.48 12.17
C GLY A 481 2.43 -8.93 10.98
N ARG A 482 2.29 -9.58 9.82
CA ARG A 482 3.08 -9.31 8.59
C ARG A 482 2.49 -8.19 7.71
N PHE A 483 1.95 -7.14 8.33
CA PHE A 483 1.49 -5.93 7.62
C PHE A 483 2.56 -4.85 7.56
N ALA A 484 2.59 -4.11 6.45
CA ALA A 484 3.43 -2.92 6.31
C ALA A 484 2.81 -1.74 7.09
N PRO A 485 3.61 -0.82 7.64
CA PRO A 485 3.08 0.41 8.22
C PRO A 485 2.38 1.27 7.16
N PHE A 486 1.23 1.84 7.51
CA PHE A 486 0.39 2.67 6.64
C PHE A 486 0.19 4.07 7.23
N HIS A 487 -0.24 5.00 6.39
CA HIS A 487 -0.55 6.38 6.81
C HIS A 487 -1.92 6.45 7.49
N LEU A 488 -1.97 7.07 8.67
CA LEU A 488 -3.18 7.26 9.47
C LEU A 488 -4.00 8.46 8.99
N THR A 489 -3.31 9.45 8.42
CA THR A 489 -3.88 10.68 7.89
C THR A 489 -3.33 10.95 6.50
N ARG A 490 -4.11 11.68 5.70
CA ARG A 490 -3.79 12.09 4.34
C ARG A 490 -4.05 13.57 4.14
N LYS A 491 -3.85 14.07 2.93
CA LYS A 491 -4.48 15.31 2.48
C LYS A 491 -5.78 15.01 1.76
N ASP A 492 -6.73 15.94 1.80
CA ASP A 492 -7.88 15.99 0.88
C ASP A 492 -7.57 16.81 -0.38
N ILE A 493 -8.55 16.86 -1.29
CA ILE A 493 -8.52 17.65 -2.52
C ILE A 493 -8.27 19.15 -2.29
N ASP A 494 -8.64 19.69 -1.12
CA ASP A 494 -8.38 21.07 -0.70
C ASP A 494 -7.01 21.25 0.01
N GLY A 495 -6.29 20.14 0.23
CA GLY A 495 -4.95 20.11 0.83
C GLY A 495 -4.91 20.10 2.36
N LYS A 496 -6.06 20.04 3.03
CA LYS A 496 -6.22 19.92 4.50
C LYS A 496 -5.95 18.48 4.94
N ILE A 497 -5.51 18.29 6.19
CA ILE A 497 -5.20 16.96 6.74
C ILE A 497 -6.49 16.26 7.22
N GLN A 498 -6.76 15.07 6.67
CA GLN A 498 -7.95 14.27 6.96
C GLN A 498 -7.60 12.84 7.39
N PHE A 499 -8.61 12.12 7.91
CA PHE A 499 -8.53 10.70 8.23
C PHE A 499 -8.35 9.87 6.95
N SER A 500 -7.44 8.89 6.97
CA SER A 500 -7.11 8.06 5.81
C SER A 500 -8.10 6.89 5.66
N ASN A 501 -9.37 7.20 5.34
CA ASN A 501 -10.47 6.22 5.32
C ASN A 501 -10.14 4.97 4.49
N MET A 502 -9.55 5.13 3.29
CA MET A 502 -9.25 3.98 2.43
C MET A 502 -8.12 3.13 3.01
N ASN A 503 -7.01 3.72 3.51
CA ASN A 503 -5.93 2.96 4.12
C ASN A 503 -6.40 2.08 5.30
N PHE A 504 -7.33 2.59 6.13
CA PHE A 504 -7.96 1.79 7.19
C PHE A 504 -8.85 0.69 6.62
N ALA A 505 -9.68 0.98 5.61
CA ALA A 505 -10.52 -0.01 4.95
C ALA A 505 -9.71 -1.13 4.27
N VAL A 506 -8.58 -0.84 3.60
CA VAL A 506 -7.69 -1.86 3.00
C VAL A 506 -7.17 -2.81 4.07
N MET A 507 -6.70 -2.27 5.21
CA MET A 507 -6.22 -3.11 6.30
C MET A 507 -7.36 -3.97 6.84
N LYS A 508 -8.53 -3.35 7.13
CA LYS A 508 -9.69 -4.04 7.72
C LYS A 508 -10.21 -5.15 6.81
N LEU A 509 -10.37 -4.89 5.51
CA LEU A 509 -10.70 -5.88 4.48
C LEU A 509 -9.72 -7.06 4.50
N ARG A 510 -8.41 -6.79 4.59
CA ARG A 510 -7.37 -7.85 4.62
C ARG A 510 -7.35 -8.64 5.93
N THR A 511 -7.63 -8.02 7.08
CA THR A 511 -7.74 -8.75 8.35
C THR A 511 -9.02 -9.56 8.43
N ASN A 512 -10.15 -9.02 7.93
CA ASN A 512 -11.42 -9.72 7.85
C ASN A 512 -11.31 -10.94 6.91
N LEU A 513 -10.70 -10.78 5.74
CA LEU A 513 -10.38 -11.85 4.79
C LEU A 513 -9.62 -13.00 5.45
N ILE A 514 -8.53 -12.70 6.19
CA ILE A 514 -7.76 -13.74 6.87
C ILE A 514 -8.60 -14.39 7.96
N TYR A 515 -9.28 -13.61 8.79
CA TYR A 515 -10.09 -14.11 9.90
C TYR A 515 -11.22 -15.03 9.43
N GLN A 516 -12.00 -14.62 8.43
CA GLN A 516 -13.18 -15.33 7.93
C GLN A 516 -12.84 -16.58 7.11
N PHE A 517 -11.76 -16.57 6.32
CA PHE A 517 -11.51 -17.61 5.31
C PHE A 517 -10.20 -18.41 5.48
N TYR A 518 -9.16 -17.86 6.12
CA TYR A 518 -7.80 -18.45 6.13
C TYR A 518 -7.19 -18.68 7.52
N SER A 519 -7.96 -18.44 8.59
CA SER A 519 -7.47 -18.51 9.97
C SER A 519 -7.47 -19.94 10.55
N ASN A 520 -8.49 -20.73 10.23
CA ASN A 520 -8.68 -22.10 10.74
C ASN A 520 -8.78 -23.12 9.61
N HIS A 521 -8.59 -24.40 9.97
CA HIS A 521 -8.75 -25.52 9.05
C HIS A 521 -10.17 -25.57 8.49
N GLY A 522 -10.31 -25.70 7.17
CA GLY A 522 -11.60 -25.83 6.50
C GLY A 522 -12.46 -24.56 6.39
N SER A 523 -12.09 -23.40 6.95
CA SER A 523 -12.98 -22.21 6.97
C SER A 523 -13.40 -21.71 5.58
N LEU A 524 -12.49 -21.70 4.60
CA LEU A 524 -12.84 -21.40 3.21
C LEU A 524 -13.84 -22.43 2.63
N SER A 525 -13.70 -23.71 2.98
CA SER A 525 -14.60 -24.78 2.55
C SER A 525 -16.00 -24.65 3.18
N GLU A 526 -16.08 -24.28 4.45
CA GLU A 526 -17.36 -24.00 5.13
C GLU A 526 -18.10 -22.83 4.45
N LYS A 527 -17.42 -21.72 4.20
CA LYS A 527 -18.00 -20.56 3.51
C LYS A 527 -18.40 -20.85 2.06
N LEU A 528 -17.66 -21.70 1.35
CA LEU A 528 -18.04 -22.13 0.00
C LEU A 528 -19.25 -23.08 0.00
N LYS A 529 -19.50 -23.84 1.07
CA LYS A 529 -20.71 -24.70 1.20
C LYS A 529 -21.99 -23.89 1.42
N GLU A 530 -21.90 -22.68 1.95
CA GLU A 530 -23.05 -21.75 2.05
C GLU A 530 -23.54 -21.31 0.66
N ILE A 531 -22.67 -21.36 -0.36
CA ILE A 531 -22.95 -20.97 -1.75
C ILE A 531 -23.18 -22.19 -2.66
N TYR A 532 -22.43 -23.28 -2.46
CA TYR A 532 -22.40 -24.43 -3.37
C TYR A 532 -22.78 -25.74 -2.69
N ASN A 533 -23.88 -26.34 -3.15
CA ASN A 533 -24.41 -27.61 -2.62
C ASN A 533 -23.55 -28.85 -2.91
N THR A 534 -22.54 -28.78 -3.78
CA THR A 534 -21.73 -29.95 -4.20
C THR A 534 -20.25 -29.65 -4.07
N LEU A 535 -19.78 -29.67 -2.82
CA LEU A 535 -18.41 -29.38 -2.44
C LEU A 535 -17.78 -30.54 -1.66
N TYR A 536 -16.59 -30.95 -2.09
CA TYR A 536 -15.77 -31.97 -1.43
C TYR A 536 -14.52 -31.33 -0.84
N TYR A 537 -14.23 -31.65 0.42
CA TYR A 537 -13.08 -31.11 1.16
C TYR A 537 -12.01 -32.18 1.37
N HIS A 538 -10.77 -31.80 1.07
CA HIS A 538 -9.60 -32.65 1.09
C HIS A 538 -8.50 -32.00 1.94
N GLY A 539 -8.50 -32.32 3.24
CA GLY A 539 -7.47 -31.86 4.17
C GLY A 539 -6.26 -32.78 4.11
N ASN A 540 -5.09 -32.27 3.72
CA ASN A 540 -3.80 -32.98 3.65
C ASN A 540 -3.70 -34.19 2.67
N ASP A 541 -4.77 -34.60 1.98
CA ASP A 541 -4.75 -35.74 1.02
C ASP A 541 -3.67 -35.59 -0.09
N MET A 542 -3.41 -34.33 -0.46
CA MET A 542 -2.41 -33.96 -1.48
C MET A 542 -1.13 -33.38 -0.89
N GLU A 543 -0.95 -33.42 0.43
CA GLU A 543 0.26 -32.90 1.09
C GLU A 543 1.52 -33.63 0.59
N THR A 544 2.62 -32.88 0.61
CA THR A 544 3.95 -33.29 0.14
C THR A 544 5.02 -32.51 0.89
N ASP A 545 5.99 -33.21 1.47
CA ASP A 545 7.14 -32.54 2.09
C ASP A 545 7.89 -31.64 1.10
N ILE A 546 8.47 -30.55 1.59
CA ILE A 546 9.31 -29.65 0.79
C ILE A 546 10.62 -30.38 0.48
N THR A 547 10.78 -30.84 -0.76
CA THR A 547 11.97 -31.55 -1.22
C THR A 547 13.19 -30.62 -1.33
N GLU A 548 14.41 -31.14 -1.20
CA GLU A 548 15.60 -30.30 -1.36
C GLU A 548 15.75 -29.75 -2.78
N LYS A 549 15.31 -30.49 -3.81
CA LYS A 549 15.17 -29.96 -5.19
C LYS A 549 14.31 -28.69 -5.21
N GLN A 550 13.20 -28.67 -4.48
CA GLN A 550 12.32 -27.51 -4.40
C GLN A 550 13.06 -26.33 -3.72
N LYS A 551 13.75 -26.54 -2.60
CA LYS A 551 14.52 -25.48 -1.91
C LYS A 551 15.65 -24.91 -2.78
N GLU A 552 16.36 -25.76 -3.54
CA GLU A 552 17.41 -25.32 -4.47
C GLU A 552 16.84 -24.43 -5.59
N ILE A 553 15.71 -24.83 -6.19
CA ILE A 553 14.98 -24.02 -7.18
C ILE A 553 14.52 -22.69 -6.60
N GLU A 554 13.96 -22.69 -5.38
CA GLU A 554 13.51 -21.48 -4.70
C GLU A 554 14.68 -20.53 -4.40
N LYS A 555 15.83 -21.06 -3.97
CA LYS A 555 17.06 -20.30 -3.70
C LYS A 555 17.63 -19.65 -4.96
N GLU A 556 17.73 -20.38 -6.06
CA GLU A 556 18.27 -19.82 -7.32
C GLU A 556 17.31 -18.81 -7.96
N GLU A 557 16.00 -19.06 -7.93
CA GLU A 557 15.02 -18.07 -8.38
C GLU A 557 15.04 -16.79 -7.51
N LYS A 558 15.24 -16.90 -6.19
CA LYS A 558 15.47 -15.76 -5.27
C LYS A 558 16.76 -15.00 -5.64
N ARG A 559 17.79 -15.67 -6.16
CA ARG A 559 19.05 -15.07 -6.66
C ARG A 559 18.86 -14.33 -7.99
N LEU A 560 18.23 -14.98 -8.97
CA LEU A 560 17.93 -14.41 -10.29
C LEU A 560 17.07 -13.14 -10.18
N GLN A 561 16.06 -13.13 -9.31
CA GLN A 561 15.21 -11.96 -9.08
C GLN A 561 15.96 -10.77 -8.48
N LYS A 562 16.94 -10.99 -7.60
CA LYS A 562 17.81 -9.91 -7.12
C LYS A 562 18.64 -9.32 -8.27
N LYS A 563 19.18 -10.17 -9.15
CA LYS A 563 19.88 -9.73 -10.36
C LYS A 563 18.98 -8.92 -11.28
N TYR A 564 17.78 -9.41 -11.62
CA TYR A 564 16.84 -8.67 -12.47
C TYR A 564 16.46 -7.30 -11.88
N LYS A 565 16.25 -7.19 -10.56
CA LYS A 565 16.03 -5.89 -9.90
C LYS A 565 17.23 -4.94 -10.01
N GLN A 566 18.46 -5.45 -9.97
CA GLN A 566 19.65 -4.62 -10.18
C GLN A 566 19.76 -4.17 -11.64
N ASP A 567 19.59 -5.08 -12.59
CA ASP A 567 19.65 -4.80 -14.01
C ASP A 567 18.57 -3.78 -14.44
N ASP A 568 17.34 -3.92 -13.93
CA ASP A 568 16.23 -2.98 -14.17
C ASP A 568 16.53 -1.59 -13.59
N ARG A 569 17.16 -1.52 -12.40
CA ARG A 569 17.64 -0.27 -11.80
C ARG A 569 18.71 0.39 -12.66
N ILE A 570 19.71 -0.38 -13.13
CA ILE A 570 20.78 0.13 -14.00
C ILE A 570 20.21 0.65 -15.32
N SER A 571 19.34 -0.12 -15.99
CA SER A 571 18.70 0.30 -17.24
C SER A 571 17.85 1.57 -17.07
N CYS A 572 17.15 1.70 -15.93
CA CYS A 572 16.43 2.93 -15.59
C CYS A 572 17.37 4.13 -15.41
N LEU A 573 18.54 3.94 -14.80
CA LEU A 573 19.55 4.99 -14.62
C LEU A 573 20.21 5.40 -15.95
N GLU A 574 20.48 4.45 -16.85
CA GLU A 574 20.94 4.74 -18.21
C GLU A 574 19.91 5.48 -19.06
N GLU A 575 18.60 5.22 -18.86
CA GLU A 575 17.54 5.98 -19.51
C GLU A 575 17.51 7.43 -19.03
N ILE A 576 17.64 7.65 -17.71
CA ILE A 576 17.75 8.99 -17.11
C ILE A 576 19.00 9.72 -17.62
N GLU A 577 20.13 9.03 -17.75
CA GLU A 577 21.38 9.57 -18.29
C GLU A 577 21.24 10.04 -19.74
N LYS A 578 20.63 9.23 -20.61
CA LYS A 578 20.31 9.62 -21.99
C LYS A 578 19.40 10.85 -22.06
N ILE A 579 18.39 10.94 -21.19
CA ILE A 579 17.49 12.10 -21.14
C ILE A 579 18.22 13.34 -20.64
N TYR A 580 19.13 13.20 -19.67
CA TYR A 580 20.00 14.27 -19.19
C TYR A 580 20.90 14.82 -20.30
N ASP A 581 21.57 13.95 -21.05
CA ASP A 581 22.45 14.35 -22.16
C ASP A 581 21.69 15.07 -23.31
N THR A 582 20.39 14.83 -23.46
CA THR A 582 19.54 15.60 -24.39
C THR A 582 19.06 16.96 -23.85
N GLY A 583 19.41 17.33 -22.61
CA GLY A 583 18.99 18.57 -21.96
C GLY A 583 17.50 18.61 -21.55
N LYS A 584 16.80 17.47 -21.57
CA LYS A 584 15.34 17.37 -21.34
C LYS A 584 14.95 16.88 -19.95
N LEU A 585 15.92 16.54 -19.10
CA LEU A 585 15.64 16.04 -17.76
C LEU A 585 15.17 17.16 -16.83
N SER A 586 14.03 16.96 -16.19
CA SER A 586 13.45 17.88 -15.20
C SER A 586 12.81 17.14 -14.04
N ILE A 587 12.67 17.81 -12.89
CA ILE A 587 12.01 17.25 -11.70
C ILE A 587 10.56 16.83 -11.98
N HIS A 588 9.83 17.60 -12.82
CA HIS A 588 8.48 17.25 -13.25
C HIS A 588 8.45 15.94 -14.07
N LEU A 589 9.42 15.73 -14.97
CA LEU A 589 9.51 14.50 -15.76
C LEU A 589 9.84 13.29 -14.89
N LEU A 590 10.77 13.43 -13.93
CA LEU A 590 11.11 12.40 -12.95
C LEU A 590 9.87 12.03 -12.10
N ASN A 591 9.18 13.02 -11.54
CA ASN A 591 7.97 12.82 -10.75
C ASN A 591 6.83 12.18 -11.57
N LYS A 592 6.64 12.59 -12.83
CA LYS A 592 5.67 11.95 -13.74
C LYS A 592 6.01 10.49 -14.00
N ARG A 593 7.27 10.18 -14.34
CA ARG A 593 7.73 8.80 -14.59
C ARG A 593 7.69 7.92 -13.34
N SER A 594 7.86 8.49 -12.15
CA SER A 594 7.73 7.78 -10.87
C SER A 594 6.36 7.15 -10.59
N LYS A 595 5.33 7.56 -11.35
CA LYS A 595 3.96 7.01 -11.26
C LYS A 595 3.76 5.74 -12.10
N TYR A 596 4.61 5.47 -13.10
CA TYR A 596 4.42 4.40 -14.10
C TYR A 596 5.56 3.37 -14.08
N GLY A 597 5.31 2.19 -14.65
CA GLY A 597 6.30 1.10 -14.73
C GLY A 597 6.35 0.19 -13.50
N ASN A 598 7.35 -0.70 -13.47
CA ASN A 598 7.50 -1.69 -12.41
C ASN A 598 7.91 -1.04 -11.06
N SER A 599 7.86 -1.80 -9.96
CA SER A 599 8.13 -1.26 -8.62
C SER A 599 9.57 -0.75 -8.46
N THR A 600 10.55 -1.38 -9.12
CA THR A 600 11.96 -0.94 -9.14
C THR A 600 12.09 0.40 -9.88
N GLN A 601 11.55 0.49 -11.10
CA GLN A 601 11.57 1.72 -11.91
C GLN A 601 10.92 2.89 -11.15
N ARG A 602 9.71 2.70 -10.63
CA ARG A 602 9.01 3.72 -9.83
C ARG A 602 9.83 4.17 -8.62
N LYS A 603 10.46 3.23 -7.90
CA LYS A 603 11.38 3.52 -6.78
C LYS A 603 12.58 4.34 -7.26
N THR A 604 13.30 3.91 -8.30
CA THR A 604 14.50 4.59 -8.82
C THR A 604 14.18 6.01 -9.30
N TYR A 605 13.05 6.24 -9.98
CA TYR A 605 12.61 7.59 -10.34
C TYR A 605 12.35 8.49 -9.13
N LYS A 606 11.76 7.97 -8.04
CA LYS A 606 11.58 8.74 -6.78
C LYS A 606 12.92 9.01 -6.09
N GLU A 607 13.81 8.02 -6.02
CA GLU A 607 15.13 8.16 -5.40
C GLU A 607 15.99 9.22 -6.12
N ILE A 608 15.94 9.28 -7.45
CA ILE A 608 16.61 10.34 -8.23
C ILE A 608 15.91 11.69 -8.05
N ALA A 609 14.57 11.75 -8.06
CA ALA A 609 13.81 12.99 -7.88
C ALA A 609 14.15 13.69 -6.56
N LEU A 610 14.27 12.95 -5.46
CA LEU A 610 14.61 13.48 -4.13
C LEU A 610 15.97 14.20 -4.06
N LEU A 611 16.92 13.86 -4.94
CA LEU A 611 18.30 14.34 -4.89
C LEU A 611 18.68 15.21 -6.10
N TYR A 612 17.83 15.25 -7.13
CA TYR A 612 18.08 15.91 -8.41
C TYR A 612 18.41 17.41 -8.28
N GLU A 613 17.87 18.11 -7.27
CA GLU A 613 18.05 19.54 -7.07
C GLU A 613 19.34 19.91 -6.31
N TYR A 614 20.00 18.93 -5.66
CA TYR A 614 21.10 19.22 -4.71
C TYR A 614 22.51 18.88 -5.23
N ILE A 615 22.63 17.84 -6.05
CA ILE A 615 23.90 17.29 -6.56
C ILE A 615 23.91 17.26 -8.09
N ASP A 616 25.10 17.27 -8.70
CA ASP A 616 25.25 17.01 -10.13
C ASP A 616 24.60 15.68 -10.53
N THR A 617 23.96 15.67 -11.70
CA THR A 617 23.18 14.52 -12.15
C THR A 617 24.04 13.36 -12.62
N LYS A 618 25.23 13.58 -13.18
CA LYS A 618 26.14 12.48 -13.58
C LYS A 618 26.81 11.85 -12.37
N GLU A 619 27.18 12.68 -11.39
CA GLU A 619 27.67 12.21 -10.08
C GLU A 619 26.60 11.38 -9.35
N LEU A 620 25.37 11.88 -9.24
CA LEU A 620 24.23 11.16 -8.65
C LEU A 620 23.94 9.82 -9.36
N ILE A 621 23.92 9.80 -10.70
CA ILE A 621 23.69 8.57 -11.47
C ILE A 621 24.78 7.53 -11.20
N THR A 622 26.05 7.96 -11.10
CA THR A 622 27.19 7.08 -10.80
C THR A 622 27.04 6.45 -9.42
N LEU A 623 26.84 7.26 -8.37
CA LEU A 623 26.61 6.82 -7.00
C LEU A 623 25.39 5.86 -6.90
N MET A 624 24.34 6.14 -7.68
CA MET A 624 23.12 5.33 -7.70
C MET A 624 23.27 3.98 -8.43
N LYS A 625 24.24 3.85 -9.35
CA LYS A 625 24.60 2.58 -10.03
C LYS A 625 25.38 1.64 -9.09
N GLU A 626 26.22 2.18 -8.22
CA GLU A 626 26.98 1.43 -7.21
C GLU A 626 26.10 0.81 -6.11
N LEU A 627 24.95 1.44 -5.82
CA LEU A 627 23.99 0.94 -4.85
C LEU A 627 23.25 -0.33 -5.31
N LYS A 628 23.21 -1.34 -4.42
CA LYS A 628 22.34 -2.52 -4.57
C LYS A 628 20.87 -2.12 -4.42
N SER A 629 20.04 -2.54 -5.38
CA SER A 629 18.63 -2.15 -5.54
C SER A 629 17.71 -2.49 -4.36
N ASP A 630 18.05 -3.52 -3.58
CA ASP A 630 17.35 -3.94 -2.36
C ASP A 630 17.83 -3.22 -1.08
N ASN A 631 18.99 -2.55 -1.11
CA ASN A 631 19.58 -1.92 0.06
C ASN A 631 19.02 -0.51 0.33
N SER A 632 17.85 -0.45 0.96
CA SER A 632 17.22 0.81 1.37
C SER A 632 18.04 1.62 2.40
N ILE A 633 18.88 0.96 3.21
CA ILE A 633 19.74 1.63 4.20
C ILE A 633 20.85 2.41 3.50
N ALA A 634 21.48 1.82 2.49
CA ALA A 634 22.54 2.50 1.73
C ALA A 634 21.99 3.72 0.96
N PHE A 635 20.79 3.64 0.39
CA PHE A 635 20.14 4.83 -0.20
C PHE A 635 19.84 5.90 0.86
N LYS A 636 19.31 5.55 2.05
CA LYS A 636 19.11 6.53 3.12
C LYS A 636 20.41 7.22 3.55
N ASN A 637 21.49 6.46 3.69
CA ASN A 637 22.80 7.01 4.05
C ASN A 637 23.33 7.94 2.95
N LEU A 638 23.18 7.57 1.66
CA LEU A 638 23.53 8.43 0.53
C LEU A 638 22.71 9.73 0.51
N ASN A 639 21.39 9.63 0.70
CA ASN A 639 20.49 10.78 0.81
C ASN A 639 20.96 11.72 1.95
N ASN A 640 21.16 11.19 3.15
CA ASN A 640 21.55 11.99 4.30
C ASN A 640 22.93 12.64 4.13
N ALA A 641 23.87 11.99 3.44
CA ALA A 641 25.16 12.57 3.08
C ALA A 641 25.03 13.74 2.09
N ILE A 642 24.27 13.55 1.00
CA ILE A 642 24.05 14.59 -0.02
C ILE A 642 23.30 15.79 0.57
N ILE A 643 22.24 15.54 1.35
CA ILE A 643 21.47 16.60 2.02
C ILE A 643 22.35 17.38 3.01
N PHE A 644 23.13 16.70 3.86
CA PHE A 644 24.05 17.37 4.79
C PHE A 644 25.09 18.24 4.06
N TRP A 645 25.60 17.75 2.93
CA TRP A 645 26.53 18.50 2.09
C TRP A 645 25.86 19.70 1.40
N ALA A 646 24.59 19.57 1.00
CA ALA A 646 23.78 20.62 0.37
C ALA A 646 23.33 21.74 1.32
N LEU A 647 23.39 21.54 2.65
CA LEU A 647 23.21 22.62 3.62
C LEU A 647 24.23 23.75 3.39
N ALA A 648 23.79 25.00 3.54
CA ALA A 648 24.69 26.16 3.61
C ALA A 648 25.79 25.94 4.67
N ASP A 649 26.98 26.51 4.46
CA ASP A 649 28.12 26.21 5.34
C ASP A 649 28.00 26.83 6.74
N ASP A 650 27.21 27.90 6.87
CA ASP A 650 26.76 28.56 8.10
C ASP A 650 25.37 28.06 8.58
N HIS A 651 24.91 26.90 8.11
CA HIS A 651 23.66 26.29 8.57
C HIS A 651 23.84 25.74 10.01
N PRO A 652 22.99 26.11 10.99
CA PRO A 652 23.16 25.76 12.40
C PRO A 652 23.45 24.26 12.68
N PHE A 653 22.67 23.35 12.08
CA PHE A 653 22.91 21.90 12.19
C PHE A 653 24.27 21.46 11.64
N LYS A 654 24.75 22.07 10.53
CA LYS A 654 26.05 21.75 9.93
C LYS A 654 27.20 22.25 10.81
N GLU A 655 27.04 23.43 11.41
CA GLU A 655 27.99 23.97 12.40
C GLU A 655 28.04 23.12 13.68
N ALA A 656 26.89 22.74 14.24
CA ALA A 656 26.83 21.89 15.44
C ALA A 656 27.55 20.55 15.23
N ILE A 657 27.36 19.91 14.07
CA ILE A 657 28.08 18.67 13.70
C ILE A 657 29.59 18.93 13.54
N LYS A 658 30.00 20.01 12.84
CA LYS A 658 31.43 20.38 12.68
C LYS A 658 32.10 20.68 14.03
N GLN A 659 31.40 21.29 14.98
CA GLN A 659 31.91 21.61 16.31
C GLN A 659 32.02 20.38 17.22
N ALA A 660 31.04 19.47 17.18
CA ALA A 660 31.08 18.23 17.96
C ALA A 660 32.10 17.22 17.40
N PHE A 661 32.36 17.25 16.10
CA PHE A 661 33.22 16.30 15.40
C PHE A 661 34.31 17.01 14.56
N PRO A 662 35.27 17.71 15.20
CA PRO A 662 36.40 18.33 14.51
C PRO A 662 37.24 17.30 13.73
N ILE A 663 37.90 17.75 12.65
CA ILE A 663 38.71 16.92 11.76
C ILE A 663 39.92 16.33 12.51
N ASP A 664 40.33 15.11 12.13
CA ASP A 664 41.41 14.29 12.69
C ASP A 664 41.26 13.89 14.17
N ALA A 665 40.11 14.19 14.79
CA ALA A 665 39.77 13.74 16.13
C ALA A 665 39.30 12.28 16.16
N LYS A 666 39.41 11.65 17.35
CA LYS A 666 39.09 10.24 17.59
C LYS A 666 37.88 10.11 18.50
N PHE A 667 36.92 9.28 18.10
CA PHE A 667 35.71 9.04 18.89
C PHE A 667 35.36 7.54 18.95
N SER A 668 35.01 7.07 20.14
CA SER A 668 34.37 5.77 20.36
C SER A 668 32.89 5.80 19.98
N ASN A 669 32.27 4.62 19.85
CA ASN A 669 30.82 4.48 19.66
C ASN A 669 30.00 5.26 20.71
N ARG A 670 30.47 5.30 21.97
CA ARG A 670 29.76 5.96 23.08
C ARG A 670 29.84 7.48 22.96
N GLU A 671 31.03 8.03 22.76
CA GLU A 671 31.23 9.47 22.59
C GLU A 671 30.46 10.01 21.38
N ILE A 672 30.40 9.26 20.27
CA ILE A 672 29.57 9.61 19.11
C ILE A 672 28.10 9.73 19.51
N VAL A 673 27.56 8.75 20.26
CA VAL A 673 26.15 8.77 20.69
C VAL A 673 25.89 9.92 21.67
N ASP A 674 26.74 10.06 22.69
CA ASP A 674 26.59 11.07 23.74
C ASP A 674 26.67 12.52 23.17
N LEU A 675 27.52 12.77 22.16
CA LEU A 675 27.62 14.06 21.48
C LEU A 675 26.51 14.30 20.43
N LEU A 676 26.09 13.26 19.72
CA LEU A 676 25.18 13.40 18.57
C LEU A 676 23.70 13.42 18.98
N LEU A 677 23.30 12.71 20.05
CA LEU A 677 21.90 12.65 20.49
C LEU A 677 21.30 14.04 20.78
N PRO A 678 21.96 14.96 21.51
CA PRO A 678 21.42 16.31 21.74
C PRO A 678 21.22 17.10 20.44
N ILE A 679 22.16 16.99 19.50
CA ILE A 679 22.10 17.68 18.19
C ILE A 679 20.92 17.15 17.36
N ILE A 680 20.72 15.83 17.36
CA ILE A 680 19.60 15.15 16.70
C ILE A 680 18.26 15.53 17.34
N GLN A 681 18.18 15.57 18.66
CA GLN A 681 16.95 15.93 19.38
C GLN A 681 16.57 17.39 19.10
N TYR A 682 17.55 18.30 19.07
CA TYR A 682 17.33 19.73 18.83
C TYR A 682 16.98 20.04 17.37
N HIS A 683 17.74 19.54 16.39
CA HIS A 683 17.57 19.91 14.97
C HIS A 683 16.65 18.99 14.15
N LEU A 684 16.44 17.74 14.59
CA LEU A 684 15.64 16.75 13.87
C LEU A 684 14.43 16.27 14.69
N HIS A 685 14.27 16.73 15.94
CA HIS A 685 13.17 16.35 16.83
C HIS A 685 13.00 14.83 16.96
N LYS A 686 14.13 14.11 16.94
CA LYS A 686 14.19 12.65 17.08
C LYS A 686 14.73 12.28 18.46
N ASP A 687 14.00 11.46 19.18
CA ASP A 687 14.54 10.72 20.32
C ASP A 687 15.08 9.36 19.83
N TRP A 688 16.40 9.19 19.91
CA TRP A 688 17.12 7.94 19.63
C TRP A 688 17.90 7.44 20.85
N THR A 689 17.51 7.85 22.07
CA THR A 689 18.19 7.46 23.33
C THR A 689 18.37 5.94 23.45
N ASN A 690 17.34 5.18 23.08
CA ASN A 690 17.37 3.71 23.09
C ASN A 690 17.86 3.09 21.77
N LYS A 691 18.43 3.87 20.84
CA LYS A 691 18.83 3.44 19.48
C LYS A 691 20.27 3.82 19.11
N PRO A 692 21.30 3.51 19.92
CA PRO A 692 22.69 3.94 19.70
C PRO A 692 23.25 3.47 18.34
N ARG A 693 22.92 2.26 17.90
CA ARG A 693 23.32 1.74 16.57
C ARG A 693 22.80 2.62 15.42
N LYS A 694 21.61 3.21 15.57
CA LYS A 694 21.01 4.11 14.57
C LYS A 694 21.74 5.45 14.52
N ALA A 695 22.05 6.03 15.68
CA ALA A 695 22.87 7.24 15.78
C ALA A 695 24.24 7.06 15.12
N ILE A 696 24.92 5.92 15.34
CA ILE A 696 26.21 5.61 14.71
C ILE A 696 26.09 5.44 13.18
N SER A 697 25.01 4.85 12.67
CA SER A 697 24.78 4.78 11.21
C SER A 697 24.55 6.17 10.61
N PHE A 698 23.81 7.02 11.31
CA PHE A 698 23.54 8.39 10.87
C PHE A 698 24.79 9.26 10.89
N PHE A 699 25.60 9.18 11.96
CA PHE A 699 26.92 9.80 12.05
C PHE A 699 27.78 9.54 10.81
N LYS A 700 27.87 8.28 10.37
CA LYS A 700 28.62 7.88 9.16
C LYS A 700 28.06 8.45 7.85
N SER A 701 26.77 8.80 7.82
CA SER A 701 26.18 9.52 6.69
C SER A 701 26.52 11.02 6.72
N LEU A 702 26.67 11.63 7.90
CA LEU A 702 27.01 13.04 8.03
C LEU A 702 28.51 13.32 7.90
N VAL A 703 29.36 12.52 8.55
CA VAL A 703 30.80 12.78 8.70
C VAL A 703 31.61 11.70 7.98
N ASN A 704 32.59 12.13 7.16
CA ASN A 704 33.54 11.22 6.54
C ASN A 704 34.49 10.64 7.60
N THR A 705 34.62 9.32 7.67
CA THR A 705 35.43 8.67 8.73
C THR A 705 36.14 7.41 8.25
N ILE A 706 37.29 7.12 8.86
CA ILE A 706 37.92 5.80 8.84
C ILE A 706 37.81 5.15 10.21
N ARG A 707 37.72 3.82 10.25
CA ARG A 707 37.64 3.03 11.49
C ARG A 707 38.80 2.02 11.57
N PRO A 708 39.96 2.38 12.13
CA PRO A 708 41.10 1.48 12.20
C PRO A 708 40.91 0.31 13.18
N ARG A 709 40.11 0.50 14.25
CA ARG A 709 39.77 -0.51 15.28
C ARG A 709 38.42 -0.20 15.94
N THR A 710 38.41 0.13 17.23
CA THR A 710 37.22 0.41 18.06
C THR A 710 36.77 1.87 18.05
N TYR A 711 37.53 2.76 17.40
CA TYR A 711 37.28 4.18 17.28
C TYR A 711 37.23 4.63 15.81
N TYR A 712 36.56 5.75 15.57
CA TYR A 712 36.51 6.45 14.29
C TYR A 712 37.46 7.64 14.31
N ILE A 713 38.15 7.89 13.20
CA ILE A 713 38.88 9.14 12.93
C ILE A 713 38.05 9.93 11.92
N THR A 714 37.76 11.18 12.23
CA THR A 714 37.05 12.13 11.35
C THR A 714 37.99 12.67 10.28
N LEU A 715 37.53 12.69 9.03
CA LEU A 715 38.30 13.18 7.89
C LEU A 715 37.65 14.42 7.28
N GLN A 716 38.45 15.19 6.54
CA GLN A 716 37.93 16.27 5.70
C GLN A 716 36.95 15.71 4.65
N ASP A 717 35.80 16.38 4.50
CA ASP A 717 34.73 15.92 3.63
C ASP A 717 34.98 16.30 2.17
N HIS A 718 35.34 15.29 1.37
CA HIS A 718 35.57 15.38 -0.07
C HIS A 718 34.64 14.44 -0.86
N ARG A 719 33.49 14.06 -0.29
CA ARG A 719 32.63 13.00 -0.84
C ARG A 719 31.92 13.35 -2.15
N PHE A 720 31.72 14.64 -2.43
CA PHE A 720 30.97 15.11 -3.61
C PHE A 720 31.63 16.34 -4.25
N ILE A 721 31.54 16.45 -5.57
CA ILE A 721 32.23 17.46 -6.39
C ILE A 721 31.27 18.52 -6.91
N GLY A 722 30.16 18.13 -7.55
CA GLY A 722 29.28 19.02 -8.31
C GLY A 722 28.00 19.40 -7.56
N HIS A 723 27.80 20.69 -7.27
CA HIS A 723 26.60 21.17 -6.55
C HIS A 723 25.61 21.88 -7.49
N LYS A 724 24.34 21.84 -7.07
CA LYS A 724 23.26 22.66 -7.64
C LYS A 724 22.74 23.60 -6.55
N ASP A 725 21.52 23.39 -6.07
CA ASP A 725 20.90 24.27 -5.07
C ASP A 725 21.45 24.01 -3.66
N ARG A 726 21.40 25.06 -2.82
CA ARG A 726 21.78 25.00 -1.40
C ARG A 726 20.55 25.16 -0.52
N ILE A 727 20.46 24.34 0.52
CA ILE A 727 19.45 24.49 1.56
C ILE A 727 19.88 25.68 2.45
N PRO A 728 19.09 26.76 2.52
CA PRO A 728 19.48 27.98 3.21
C PRO A 728 19.45 27.79 4.73
N LYS A 729 20.30 28.51 5.47
CA LYS A 729 20.41 28.45 6.94
C LYS A 729 19.12 28.74 7.72
N ASN A 730 18.12 29.33 7.06
CA ASN A 730 16.83 29.66 7.67
C ASN A 730 15.82 28.50 7.58
N ASP A 731 16.01 27.47 6.72
CA ASP A 731 15.10 26.31 6.68
C ASP A 731 15.48 25.27 7.74
N ASN A 732 15.02 25.53 8.95
CA ASN A 732 15.22 24.63 10.08
C ASN A 732 14.41 23.32 10.00
N ASN A 733 13.53 23.14 9.00
CA ASN A 733 12.66 21.97 8.90
C ASN A 733 13.33 20.81 8.14
N LEU A 734 14.44 20.35 8.71
CA LEU A 734 15.34 19.36 8.12
C LEU A 734 14.71 17.98 7.89
N LEU A 735 13.63 17.63 8.61
CA LEU A 735 12.88 16.38 8.40
C LEU A 735 12.18 16.29 7.03
N LYS A 736 12.06 17.39 6.28
CA LYS A 736 11.65 17.35 4.87
C LYS A 736 12.65 16.60 3.98
N TYR A 737 13.93 16.63 4.35
CA TYR A 737 15.06 16.24 3.49
C TYR A 737 15.78 14.99 4.00
N PHE A 738 15.99 14.87 5.33
CA PHE A 738 16.69 13.75 5.92
C PHE A 738 15.79 12.52 6.11
N LEU A 739 16.30 11.35 5.69
CA LEU A 739 15.66 10.04 5.86
C LEU A 739 16.19 9.35 7.13
N CYS A 740 15.65 9.79 8.28
CA CYS A 740 16.11 9.47 9.64
C CYS A 740 15.39 8.28 10.31
#